data_AF-A0A954ALS5-F1
#
_entry.id   AF-A0A954ALS5-F1
#
_cell.length_a   1.000
_cell.length_b   1.000
_cell.length_c   1.000
_cell.angle_alpha   90.00
_cell.angle_beta   90.00
_cell.angle_gamma   90.00
#
_symmetry.space_group_name_H-M   'P 1'
#
loop_
_entity.id
_entity.type
_entity.pdbx_description
1 polymer ?
#
loop_
_entity_poly.entity_id
_entity_poly.type
_entity_poly.pdbx_seq_one_letter_code
_entity_poly.pdbx_strand_id
1 'polypeptide(L)'
;MHVLTLRIETGSEWGLDWSTQRSVAQAIPPAIPGLIVRTWSATRRAAEGRYVFEDRDSLDAFRADPQGADPAAREILALGARTDTVHAFGTTVDATCDMSIDTVTFDRPVFIVSAPRAGSTLLFELLGACDALWTIGREMQSIVEAIPALHLATRGYESQVLGEDDADVATVRALRAGVLSELRSADGRLWIDRAPAVRPKHVRFLDKTLENALRLPFLRRAFPDARFVFLYRDLRQNVSSMVEAWQHPGFVAIPELPGWSRRSWCFLLPPGWRDLDGASWTEIAGFQWQAANRAILQELEGLDHDRWIAVSYADLIAATKAQVERICAFCGVEPGARLQSLLEQPLRASATTLRPPSPIKWKSNRLFDTDQVRGLQPLAGRIRTLHSGPGPETLRTCDATSVRFSCFVDELEGVSTPDDVVVAPSLQVQFGSAPPLQLLRRVAHRERFLSDHPLLWVQDPATDMWSPRWLRTYQAAWCRSLRPGQPPTTNLPAEFRDRLFAAGILVTQEAYRARLQHGTDLVAQGSAALSRDRFCHLPCMLDPVLTRAIARYHRAMIDSGEWPLGDAQVRRRHGWHNERLARFVHHGLIDFVSKLAGLELKPTYCYTSAYRGGAGLSAHFDREQCDYTLSLMIDEDAPEDSAPWPLWLDSPSGKRSVTLAVGDGVLFRGCELPHWREAAHPDHEQINLLFHFVPADWAGVMD
;
A
#
# COMPACT_ATOMS: atom_id res chain seq x y z
N MET A 1 41.83 13.43 11.41
CA MET A 1 41.00 14.45 10.75
C MET A 1 40.66 15.51 11.78
N HIS A 2 40.61 16.77 11.36
CA HIS A 2 40.37 17.90 12.26
C HIS A 2 39.13 18.65 11.81
N VAL A 3 38.19 18.88 12.72
CA VAL A 3 36.94 19.59 12.43
C VAL A 3 37.04 21.01 12.94
N LEU A 4 36.67 21.98 12.10
CA LEU A 4 36.45 23.37 12.44
C LEU A 4 34.96 23.67 12.29
N THR A 5 34.33 24.24 13.33
CA THR A 5 32.96 24.77 13.22
C THR A 5 32.99 26.29 13.19
N LEU A 6 32.43 26.86 12.12
CA LEU A 6 32.18 28.28 11.97
C LEU A 6 30.70 28.55 12.27
N ARG A 7 30.42 29.26 13.37
CA ARG A 7 29.05 29.67 13.72
C ARG A 7 28.91 31.18 13.64
N ILE A 8 27.86 31.64 12.96
CA ILE A 8 27.56 33.06 12.71
C ILE A 8 26.15 33.32 13.23
N GLU A 9 26.01 34.15 14.27
CA GLU A 9 24.71 34.52 14.84
C GLU A 9 24.05 35.63 14.00
N THR A 10 22.74 35.52 13.78
CA THR A 10 21.97 36.46 12.97
C THR A 10 20.99 37.24 13.86
N GLY A 11 21.03 38.58 13.80
CA GLY A 11 20.38 39.48 14.76
C GLY A 11 18.85 39.64 14.69
N SER A 12 18.13 38.90 13.84
CA SER A 12 16.66 39.01 13.74
C SER A 12 16.00 37.66 13.40
N GLU A 13 14.66 37.56 13.52
CA GLU A 13 13.86 36.43 12.99
C GLU A 13 13.87 36.35 11.44
N TRP A 14 14.71 37.15 10.78
CA TRP A 14 15.09 36.92 9.40
C TRP A 14 16.05 35.73 9.40
N GLY A 15 15.46 34.54 9.44
CA GLY A 15 16.11 33.38 8.86
C GLY A 15 16.53 33.81 7.46
N LEU A 16 17.83 33.73 7.18
CA LEU A 16 18.41 33.79 5.84
C LEU A 16 17.35 33.35 4.83
N ASP A 17 17.01 34.20 3.84
CA ASP A 17 16.04 33.83 2.81
C ASP A 17 16.30 32.37 2.41
N TRP A 18 15.24 31.56 2.35
CA TRP A 18 15.36 30.14 2.01
C TRP A 18 16.19 29.96 0.72
N SER A 19 16.13 30.94 -0.18
CA SER A 19 16.97 31.02 -1.38
C SER A 19 18.46 31.14 -1.04
N THR A 20 18.84 32.00 -0.08
CA THR A 20 20.20 32.21 0.40
C THR A 20 20.75 31.01 1.16
N GLN A 21 19.96 30.39 2.03
CA GLN A 21 20.37 29.17 2.74
C GLN A 21 20.73 28.05 1.75
N ARG A 22 19.92 27.89 0.70
CA ARG A 22 20.20 26.95 -0.38
C ARG A 22 21.38 27.38 -1.23
N SER A 23 21.47 28.65 -1.60
CA SER A 23 22.57 29.15 -2.43
C SER A 23 23.94 28.90 -1.78
N VAL A 24 24.04 29.07 -0.46
CA VAL A 24 25.27 28.75 0.28
C VAL A 24 25.48 27.24 0.38
N ALA A 25 24.45 26.48 0.74
CA ALA A 25 24.56 25.03 0.89
C ALA A 25 24.84 24.30 -0.45
N GLN A 26 24.50 24.92 -1.58
CA GLN A 26 24.65 24.40 -2.94
C GLN A 26 25.78 25.07 -3.72
N ALA A 27 26.59 25.91 -3.06
CA ALA A 27 27.79 26.44 -3.67
C ALA A 27 28.81 25.31 -3.81
N ILE A 28 29.35 25.14 -5.02
CA ILE A 28 30.43 24.18 -5.26
C ILE A 28 31.59 24.52 -4.32
N PRO A 29 32.02 23.60 -3.45
CA PRO A 29 33.13 23.88 -2.55
C PRO A 29 34.40 24.18 -3.35
N PRO A 30 35.11 25.28 -3.05
CA PRO A 30 36.38 25.57 -3.70
C PRO A 30 37.43 24.52 -3.31
N ALA A 31 38.47 24.39 -4.14
CA ALA A 31 39.62 23.56 -3.82
C ALA A 31 40.43 24.19 -2.69
N ILE A 32 40.15 23.78 -1.45
CA ILE A 32 40.88 24.21 -0.25
C ILE A 32 41.88 23.11 0.12
N PRO A 33 43.18 23.43 0.28
CA PRO A 33 44.19 22.44 0.68
C PRO A 33 43.79 21.67 1.94
N GLY A 34 43.94 20.35 1.89
CA GLY A 34 43.64 19.44 3.01
C GLY A 34 42.17 19.34 3.41
N LEU A 35 41.23 20.03 2.74
CA LEU A 35 39.80 19.92 3.03
C LEU A 35 39.24 18.61 2.48
N ILE A 36 38.61 17.82 3.35
CA ILE A 36 37.91 16.58 3.00
C ILE A 36 36.47 16.86 2.59
N VAL A 37 35.75 17.60 3.43
CA VAL A 37 34.33 17.93 3.20
C VAL A 37 33.95 19.18 4.00
N ARG A 38 33.00 19.93 3.47
CA ARG A 38 32.48 21.17 4.05
C ARG A 38 30.96 21.15 4.04
N THR A 39 30.31 21.15 5.19
CA THR A 39 28.86 21.22 5.30
C THR A 39 28.43 22.60 5.77
N TRP A 40 27.25 23.05 5.32
CA TRP A 40 26.59 24.22 5.88
C TRP A 40 25.17 23.89 6.30
N SER A 41 24.72 24.59 7.33
CA SER A 41 23.34 24.58 7.82
C SER A 41 22.97 25.96 8.33
N ALA A 42 21.68 26.25 8.31
CA ALA A 42 21.17 27.52 8.79
C ALA A 42 19.88 27.32 9.60
N THR A 43 19.74 28.14 10.62
CA THR A 43 18.56 28.26 11.47
C THR A 43 18.04 29.70 11.40
N ARG A 44 16.93 29.99 12.08
CA ARG A 44 16.41 31.37 12.16
C ARG A 44 17.37 32.37 12.82
N ARG A 45 18.33 31.89 13.62
CA ARG A 45 19.18 32.74 14.47
C ARG A 45 20.68 32.52 14.27
N ALA A 46 21.07 31.57 13.44
CA ALA A 46 22.47 31.27 13.19
C ALA A 46 22.68 30.49 11.89
N ALA A 47 23.80 30.72 11.23
CA ALA A 47 24.38 29.84 10.22
C ALA A 47 25.59 29.10 10.79
N GLU A 48 25.73 27.81 10.47
CA GLU A 48 26.84 26.97 10.90
C GLU A 48 27.47 26.27 9.69
N GLY A 49 28.77 26.47 9.51
CA GLY A 49 29.61 25.72 8.57
C GLY A 49 30.53 24.77 9.32
N ARG A 50 30.61 23.50 8.92
CA ARG A 50 31.61 22.55 9.42
C ARG A 50 32.57 22.16 8.33
N TYR A 51 33.86 22.22 8.65
CA TYR A 51 34.95 21.91 7.74
C TYR A 51 35.76 20.77 8.34
N VAL A 52 35.96 19.70 7.58
CA VAL A 52 36.77 18.56 8.01
C VAL A 52 38.05 18.54 7.20
N PHE A 53 39.20 18.65 7.88
CA PHE A 53 40.53 18.64 7.27
C PHE A 53 41.27 17.33 7.53
N GLU A 54 42.17 16.96 6.62
CA GLU A 54 43.06 15.81 6.74
C GLU A 54 44.07 16.02 7.88
N ASP A 55 44.67 17.20 7.94
CA ASP A 55 45.75 17.58 8.84
C ASP A 55 45.50 18.92 9.54
N ARG A 56 46.28 19.19 10.59
CA ARG A 56 46.12 20.36 11.45
C ARG A 56 46.60 21.65 10.77
N ASP A 57 47.66 21.57 9.97
CA ASP A 57 48.28 22.74 9.32
C ASP A 57 47.32 23.35 8.30
N SER A 58 46.65 22.52 7.51
CA SER A 58 45.60 22.93 6.57
C SER A 58 44.41 23.60 7.27
N LEU A 59 43.99 23.06 8.42
CA LEU A 59 42.94 23.67 9.24
C LEU A 59 43.38 25.04 9.76
N ASP A 60 44.57 25.14 10.35
CA ASP A 60 45.07 26.38 10.93
C ASP A 60 45.31 27.45 9.84
N ALA A 61 45.72 27.03 8.63
CA ALA A 61 45.80 27.90 7.45
C ALA A 61 44.42 28.43 7.02
N PHE A 62 43.40 27.58 6.93
CA PHE A 62 42.03 28.01 6.63
C PHE A 62 41.47 28.94 7.71
N ARG A 63 41.75 28.65 8.99
CA ARG A 63 41.29 29.44 10.14
C ARG A 63 41.85 30.87 10.12
N ALA A 64 43.02 31.09 9.53
CA ALA A 64 43.62 32.42 9.42
C ALA A 64 42.85 33.35 8.46
N ASP A 65 42.24 32.81 7.40
CA ASP A 65 41.43 33.59 6.43
C ASP A 65 40.29 32.76 5.80
N PRO A 66 39.20 32.50 6.55
CA PRO A 66 38.07 31.73 6.04
C PRO A 66 37.30 32.46 4.92
N GLN A 67 37.32 33.80 4.90
CA GLN A 67 36.63 34.62 3.89
C GLN A 67 37.36 34.60 2.54
N GLY A 68 38.69 34.64 2.56
CA GLY A 68 39.49 34.48 1.35
C GLY A 68 39.40 33.06 0.79
N ALA A 69 39.43 32.05 1.67
CA ALA A 69 39.45 30.64 1.28
C ALA A 69 38.11 30.09 0.77
N ASP A 70 36.97 30.54 1.34
CA ASP A 70 35.66 30.03 0.96
C ASP A 70 34.66 31.15 0.60
N PRO A 71 34.24 31.25 -0.68
CA PRO A 71 33.27 32.25 -1.13
C PRO A 71 31.95 32.23 -0.36
N ALA A 72 31.44 31.07 0.05
CA ALA A 72 30.16 31.05 0.77
C ALA A 72 30.32 31.35 2.27
N ALA A 73 31.51 31.16 2.85
CA ALA A 73 31.84 31.75 4.15
C ALA A 73 31.84 33.29 4.07
N ARG A 74 32.46 33.85 3.02
CA ARG A 74 32.46 35.29 2.73
C ARG A 74 31.04 35.84 2.56
N GLU A 75 30.19 35.16 1.79
CA GLU A 75 28.81 35.58 1.55
C GLU A 75 27.99 35.62 2.85
N ILE A 76 28.04 34.56 3.67
CA ILE A 76 27.32 34.55 4.96
C ILE A 76 27.86 35.61 5.91
N LEU A 77 29.18 35.80 5.98
CA LEU A 77 29.79 36.85 6.80
C LEU A 77 29.42 38.25 6.30
N ALA A 78 29.25 38.44 4.99
CA ALA A 78 28.82 39.70 4.37
C ALA A 78 27.32 40.01 4.58
N LEU A 79 26.47 38.99 4.75
CA LEU A 79 25.04 39.17 5.08
C LEU A 79 24.82 39.79 6.47
N GLY A 80 25.85 39.83 7.31
CA GLY A 80 25.88 40.60 8.55
C GLY A 80 26.19 42.10 8.37
N ALA A 81 26.39 42.60 7.15
CA ALA A 81 26.88 43.95 6.88
C ALA A 81 25.90 44.84 6.09
N ARG A 82 24.74 45.22 6.67
CA ARG A 82 23.91 46.46 6.44
C ARG A 82 22.85 46.51 7.57
N THR A 83 22.61 47.52 8.44
CA THR A 83 23.03 48.92 8.62
C THR A 83 22.76 49.33 10.10
N ASP A 84 23.68 50.11 10.69
CA ASP A 84 23.53 51.15 11.73
C ASP A 84 23.06 50.88 13.18
N THR A 85 23.01 49.64 13.68
CA THR A 85 23.07 49.35 15.14
C THR A 85 23.28 47.85 15.41
N VAL A 86 24.48 47.33 15.16
CA VAL A 86 24.81 45.94 15.53
C VAL A 86 26.23 45.86 16.07
N HIS A 87 26.34 45.59 17.38
CA HIS A 87 27.56 45.03 17.95
C HIS A 87 27.79 43.68 17.29
N ALA A 88 28.93 43.52 16.61
CA ALA A 88 29.38 42.25 16.05
C ALA A 88 29.66 41.25 17.19
N PHE A 89 28.60 40.64 17.73
CA PHE A 89 28.69 39.44 18.55
C PHE A 89 28.52 38.26 17.61
N GLY A 90 29.57 37.45 17.48
CA GLY A 90 29.50 36.23 16.69
C GLY A 90 30.84 35.72 16.17
N THR A 91 31.94 35.92 16.90
CA THR A 91 33.12 35.07 16.74
C THR A 91 32.79 33.71 17.39
N THR A 92 32.61 32.66 16.60
CA THR A 92 32.87 31.30 17.07
C THR A 92 33.43 30.49 15.90
N VAL A 93 34.69 30.76 15.59
CA VAL A 93 35.54 29.94 14.70
C VAL A 93 36.13 28.75 15.50
N ASP A 94 36.00 28.74 16.82
CA ASP A 94 37.00 28.11 17.69
C ASP A 94 36.68 26.70 18.22
N ALA A 95 35.63 26.05 17.72
CA ALA A 95 35.41 24.65 18.06
C ALA A 95 36.25 23.74 17.14
N THR A 96 37.52 23.53 17.51
CA THR A 96 38.37 22.51 16.87
C THR A 96 38.26 21.17 17.58
N CYS A 97 38.07 20.10 16.83
CA CYS A 97 37.94 18.75 17.38
C CYS A 97 38.63 17.71 16.49
N ASP A 98 39.41 16.81 17.08
CA ASP A 98 40.03 15.69 16.37
C ASP A 98 39.05 14.52 16.28
N MET A 99 38.93 13.94 15.08
CA MET A 99 38.19 12.70 14.82
C MET A 99 39.00 11.73 13.97
N SER A 100 38.67 10.44 14.12
CA SER A 100 39.17 9.37 13.25
C SER A 100 38.00 8.54 12.75
N ILE A 101 37.77 8.58 11.43
CA ILE A 101 36.71 7.81 10.79
C ILE A 101 36.97 6.31 10.84
N ASP A 102 38.24 5.91 10.85
CA ASP A 102 38.65 4.50 10.86
C ASP A 102 38.34 3.82 12.21
N THR A 103 38.10 4.62 13.25
CA THR A 103 37.73 4.13 14.58
C THR A 103 36.22 4.04 14.82
N VAL A 104 35.41 4.46 13.84
CA VAL A 104 33.95 4.46 13.93
C VAL A 104 33.37 3.52 12.88
N THR A 105 32.60 2.55 13.35
CA THR A 105 31.83 1.65 12.50
C THR A 105 30.40 2.18 12.36
N PHE A 106 30.00 2.49 11.13
CA PHE A 106 28.60 2.66 10.77
C PHE A 106 27.99 1.27 10.67
N ASP A 107 27.37 0.83 11.75
CA ASP A 107 26.83 -0.51 11.87
C ASP A 107 25.39 -0.49 11.36
N ARG A 108 25.10 -1.25 10.30
CA ARG A 108 23.82 -1.36 9.58
C ARG A 108 23.00 -0.05 9.58
N PRO A 109 23.51 1.02 8.93
CA PRO A 109 22.80 2.30 8.88
C PRO A 109 21.45 2.15 8.19
N VAL A 110 20.46 2.89 8.66
CA VAL A 110 19.06 2.84 8.24
C VAL A 110 18.76 4.03 7.32
N PHE A 111 18.30 3.76 6.10
CA PHE A 111 17.88 4.77 5.15
C PHE A 111 16.38 4.67 4.90
N ILE A 112 15.64 5.75 5.18
CA ILE A 112 14.24 5.87 4.76
C ILE A 112 14.24 6.36 3.32
N VAL A 113 13.74 5.53 2.41
CA VAL A 113 13.64 5.83 0.98
C VAL A 113 12.17 5.91 0.57
N SER A 114 11.81 6.92 -0.21
CA SER A 114 10.44 7.14 -0.64
C SER A 114 10.38 8.10 -1.83
N ALA A 115 9.26 8.12 -2.55
CA ALA A 115 8.92 9.28 -3.34
C ALA A 115 8.72 10.53 -2.44
N PRO A 116 8.91 11.76 -2.96
CA PRO A 116 8.59 12.96 -2.21
C PRO A 116 7.16 12.94 -1.70
N ARG A 117 6.89 13.51 -0.52
CA ARG A 117 5.53 13.66 0.03
C ARG A 117 4.80 12.33 0.37
N ALA A 118 5.54 11.23 0.48
CA ALA A 118 5.04 9.95 0.97
C ALA A 118 4.93 9.86 2.51
N GLY A 119 5.36 10.88 3.25
CA GLY A 119 5.32 10.90 4.73
C GLY A 119 6.65 10.55 5.40
N SER A 120 7.76 10.53 4.66
CA SER A 120 9.08 10.12 5.17
C SER A 120 9.62 11.03 6.27
N THR A 121 9.28 12.33 6.27
CA THR A 121 9.63 13.23 7.37
C THR A 121 8.95 12.83 8.68
N LEU A 122 7.66 12.46 8.66
CA LEU A 122 6.96 11.97 9.85
C LEU A 122 7.67 10.73 10.42
N LEU A 123 7.99 9.77 9.54
CA LEU A 123 8.67 8.55 9.96
C LEU A 123 10.07 8.82 10.52
N PHE A 124 10.83 9.73 9.89
CA PHE A 124 12.13 10.17 10.37
C PHE A 124 12.05 10.84 11.74
N GLU A 125 11.08 11.74 11.97
CA GLU A 125 10.86 12.41 13.25
C GLU A 125 10.52 11.42 14.37
N LEU A 126 9.71 10.39 14.06
CA LEU A 126 9.41 9.30 15.00
C LEU A 126 10.67 8.48 15.31
N LEU A 127 11.35 7.93 14.31
CA LEU A 127 12.53 7.07 14.52
C LEU A 127 13.73 7.85 15.11
N GLY A 128 13.85 9.14 14.82
CA GLY A 128 14.88 10.01 15.40
C GLY A 128 14.74 10.22 16.91
N ALA A 129 13.60 9.84 17.51
CA ALA A 129 13.42 9.80 18.96
C ALA A 129 13.93 8.51 19.62
N CYS A 130 14.38 7.52 18.85
CA CYS A 130 14.99 6.29 19.36
C CYS A 130 16.42 6.56 19.84
N ASP A 131 16.71 6.26 21.12
CA ASP A 131 18.01 6.55 21.74
C ASP A 131 19.18 5.79 21.11
N ALA A 132 18.90 4.66 20.45
CA ALA A 132 19.90 3.86 19.74
C ALA A 132 20.27 4.43 18.36
N LEU A 133 19.40 5.27 17.77
CA LEU A 133 19.60 5.83 16.43
C LEU A 133 20.27 7.20 16.50
N TRP A 134 21.14 7.45 15.53
CA TRP A 134 21.86 8.70 15.37
C TRP A 134 21.47 9.34 14.05
N THR A 135 21.23 10.64 14.02
CA THR A 135 20.85 11.35 12.79
C THR A 135 21.69 12.60 12.62
N ILE A 136 21.70 13.19 11.43
CA ILE A 136 22.23 14.55 11.25
C ILE A 136 21.16 15.63 11.54
N GLY A 137 19.96 15.23 11.96
CA GLY A 137 18.81 16.08 12.26
C GLY A 137 18.13 16.73 11.04
N ARG A 138 18.64 16.47 9.83
CA ARG A 138 18.19 17.05 8.56
C ARG A 138 18.47 16.09 7.40
N GLU A 139 18.24 16.53 6.17
CA GLU A 139 18.56 15.75 4.96
C GLU A 139 20.06 15.84 4.62
N MET A 140 20.64 14.72 4.18
CA MET A 140 22.05 14.55 3.81
C MET A 140 22.40 15.25 2.48
N GLN A 141 21.44 15.89 1.82
CA GLN A 141 21.66 16.63 0.57
C GLN A 141 22.87 17.56 0.69
N SER A 142 22.98 18.35 1.77
CA SER A 142 24.09 19.29 1.95
C SER A 142 25.44 18.65 2.23
N ILE A 143 25.49 17.36 2.56
CA ILE A 143 26.74 16.60 2.71
C ILE A 143 27.16 16.00 1.36
N VAL A 144 26.21 15.48 0.60
CA VAL A 144 26.49 14.91 -0.73
C VAL A 144 26.89 16.01 -1.69
N GLU A 145 26.18 17.14 -1.71
CA GLU A 145 26.50 18.27 -2.58
C GLU A 145 27.80 18.98 -2.16
N ALA A 146 28.24 18.81 -0.91
CA ALA A 146 29.55 19.27 -0.45
C ALA A 146 30.75 18.50 -1.01
N ILE A 147 30.53 17.45 -1.81
CA ILE A 147 31.60 16.69 -2.44
C ILE A 147 31.64 17.09 -3.91
N PRO A 148 32.69 17.79 -4.39
CA PRO A 148 32.71 18.34 -5.75
C PRO A 148 32.44 17.30 -6.87
N ALA A 149 32.87 16.05 -6.70
CA ALA A 149 32.63 14.96 -7.65
C ALA A 149 31.14 14.51 -7.71
N LEU A 150 30.39 14.73 -6.63
CA LEU A 150 28.97 14.39 -6.53
C LEU A 150 28.05 15.59 -6.76
N HIS A 151 28.61 16.80 -6.80
CA HIS A 151 27.85 18.03 -6.91
C HIS A 151 27.06 18.10 -8.23
N LEU A 152 25.79 18.49 -8.18
CA LEU A 152 24.91 18.47 -9.35
C LEU A 152 25.42 19.36 -10.50
N ALA A 153 25.90 20.56 -10.18
CA ALA A 153 26.46 21.50 -11.16
C ALA A 153 27.72 20.99 -11.89
N THR A 154 28.64 20.29 -11.21
CA THR A 154 29.84 19.74 -11.86
C THR A 154 29.50 18.58 -12.80
N ARG A 155 28.33 17.98 -12.60
CA ARG A 155 27.74 16.94 -13.45
C ARG A 155 26.73 17.51 -14.46
N GLY A 156 26.81 18.80 -14.78
CA GLY A 156 26.01 19.44 -15.82
C GLY A 156 24.50 19.49 -15.55
N TYR A 157 24.07 19.33 -14.30
CA TYR A 157 22.65 19.23 -13.93
C TYR A 157 21.91 18.08 -14.65
N GLU A 158 22.60 16.98 -15.01
CA GLU A 158 21.98 15.85 -15.70
C GLU A 158 20.91 15.16 -14.83
N SER A 159 21.28 14.76 -13.62
CA SER A 159 20.36 14.22 -12.61
C SER A 159 21.06 14.12 -11.25
N GLN A 160 20.28 13.83 -10.20
CA GLN A 160 20.81 13.49 -8.86
C GLN A 160 21.08 11.99 -8.65
N VAL A 161 21.04 11.18 -9.72
CA VAL A 161 21.39 9.75 -9.68
C VAL A 161 22.87 9.60 -9.35
N LEU A 162 23.17 8.72 -8.39
CA LEU A 162 24.54 8.30 -8.07
C LEU A 162 24.63 6.77 -8.10
N GLY A 163 25.58 6.25 -8.88
CA GLY A 163 25.85 4.83 -9.06
C GLY A 163 26.96 4.29 -8.14
N GLU A 164 27.35 3.04 -8.35
CA GLU A 164 28.46 2.43 -7.61
C GLU A 164 29.82 3.09 -7.92
N ASP A 165 30.02 3.51 -9.18
CA ASP A 165 31.26 4.16 -9.63
C ASP A 165 31.47 5.53 -8.98
N ASP A 166 30.38 6.19 -8.56
CA ASP A 166 30.43 7.44 -7.82
C ASP A 166 30.89 7.24 -6.37
N ALA A 167 30.86 6.00 -5.86
CA ALA A 167 31.27 5.65 -4.49
C ALA A 167 32.73 5.18 -4.43
N ASP A 168 33.64 5.96 -4.99
CA ASP A 168 35.08 5.75 -4.86
C ASP A 168 35.58 5.97 -3.41
N VAL A 169 36.85 5.61 -3.15
CA VAL A 169 37.46 5.69 -1.81
C VAL A 169 37.44 7.10 -1.23
N ALA A 170 37.76 8.12 -2.04
CA ALA A 170 37.83 9.50 -1.57
C ALA A 170 36.43 10.06 -1.27
N THR A 171 35.48 9.78 -2.16
CA THR A 171 34.09 10.20 -2.05
C THR A 171 33.38 9.55 -0.86
N VAL A 172 33.56 8.24 -0.66
CA VAL A 172 33.01 7.53 0.52
C VAL A 172 33.65 8.04 1.81
N ARG A 173 34.96 8.31 1.82
CA ARG A 173 35.65 8.91 2.97
C ARG A 173 35.08 10.29 3.30
N ALA A 174 34.88 11.14 2.30
CA ALA A 174 34.31 12.47 2.48
C ALA A 174 32.85 12.42 2.99
N LEU A 175 32.02 11.54 2.41
CA LEU A 175 30.64 11.34 2.83
C LEU A 175 30.55 10.96 4.31
N ARG A 176 31.30 9.91 4.69
CA ARG A 176 31.27 9.40 6.06
C ARG A 176 31.84 10.43 7.04
N ALA A 177 32.87 11.19 6.65
CA ALA A 177 33.45 12.25 7.47
C ALA A 177 32.43 13.39 7.71
N GLY A 178 31.71 13.77 6.66
CA GLY A 178 30.64 14.76 6.74
C GLY A 178 29.53 14.30 7.66
N VAL A 179 29.04 13.07 7.49
CA VAL A 179 28.02 12.47 8.35
C VAL A 179 28.49 12.46 9.81
N LEU A 180 29.71 12.00 10.09
CA LEU A 180 30.25 11.91 11.46
C LEU A 180 30.38 13.29 12.12
N SER A 181 30.76 14.32 11.35
CA SER A 181 30.84 15.71 11.83
C SER A 181 29.47 16.30 12.18
N GLU A 182 28.39 15.74 11.64
CA GLU A 182 27.01 16.19 11.82
C GLU A 182 26.17 15.28 12.71
N LEU A 183 26.72 14.14 13.12
CA LEU A 183 25.99 13.07 13.78
C LEU A 183 25.56 13.50 15.19
N ARG A 184 24.27 13.37 15.50
CA ARG A 184 23.63 13.73 16.77
C ARG A 184 22.90 12.54 17.36
N SER A 185 22.96 12.41 18.68
CA SER A 185 22.08 11.52 19.43
C SER A 185 20.66 12.06 19.48
N ALA A 186 19.70 11.24 19.94
CA ALA A 186 18.29 11.63 20.06
C ALA A 186 18.08 12.93 20.88
N ASP A 187 18.90 13.17 21.92
CA ASP A 187 18.91 14.40 22.73
C ASP A 187 19.47 15.65 22.01
N GLY A 188 19.95 15.52 20.78
CA GLY A 188 20.47 16.60 19.94
C GLY A 188 21.97 16.87 20.11
N ARG A 189 22.66 16.19 21.03
CA ARG A 189 24.09 16.39 21.28
C ARG A 189 24.94 15.79 20.15
N LEU A 190 25.90 16.56 19.63
CA LEU A 190 26.79 16.11 18.57
C LEU A 190 27.76 15.03 19.07
N TRP A 191 28.10 14.10 18.19
CA TRP A 191 29.13 13.09 18.42
C TRP A 191 30.50 13.74 18.65
N ILE A 192 30.83 14.78 17.87
CA ILE A 192 32.09 15.52 17.98
C ILE A 192 32.24 16.29 19.30
N ASP A 193 31.13 16.71 19.92
CA ASP A 193 31.12 17.44 21.20
C ASP A 193 31.22 16.51 22.43
N ARG A 194 31.31 15.20 22.20
CA ARG A 194 31.54 14.22 23.26
C ARG A 194 33.04 14.07 23.49
N ALA A 195 33.43 13.93 24.75
CA ALA A 195 34.82 13.66 25.11
C ALA A 195 35.29 12.37 24.40
N PRO A 196 36.52 12.32 23.86
CA PRO A 196 37.00 11.18 23.07
C PRO A 196 36.78 9.80 23.73
N ALA A 197 36.97 9.72 25.06
CA ALA A 197 36.83 8.49 25.83
C ALA A 197 35.39 7.92 25.87
N VAL A 198 34.36 8.74 25.62
CA VAL A 198 32.95 8.35 25.70
C VAL A 198 32.24 8.40 24.33
N ARG A 199 32.99 8.59 23.25
CA ARG A 199 32.42 8.54 21.89
C ARG A 199 32.06 7.10 21.53
N PRO A 200 30.85 6.85 21.03
CA PRO A 200 30.48 5.52 20.57
C PRO A 200 31.34 5.14 19.36
N LYS A 201 31.91 3.93 19.41
CA LYS A 201 32.66 3.33 18.30
C LYS A 201 31.74 2.69 17.24
N HIS A 202 30.51 2.35 17.62
CA HIS A 202 29.49 1.81 16.72
C HIS A 202 28.31 2.77 16.69
N VAL A 203 27.89 3.16 15.48
CA VAL A 203 26.78 4.09 15.29
C VAL A 203 25.74 3.50 14.34
N ARG A 204 24.47 3.50 14.78
CA ARG A 204 23.30 3.18 13.95
C ARG A 204 22.81 4.48 13.34
N PHE A 205 23.37 4.86 12.20
CA PHE A 205 22.99 6.09 11.51
C PHE A 205 21.60 5.93 10.86
N LEU A 206 20.72 6.91 11.04
CA LEU A 206 19.41 7.02 10.41
C LEU A 206 19.41 8.26 9.51
N ASP A 207 19.11 8.07 8.23
CA ASP A 207 18.96 9.15 7.26
C ASP A 207 17.62 9.08 6.53
N LYS A 208 17.12 10.28 6.18
CA LYS A 208 16.04 10.46 5.22
C LYS A 208 16.40 11.66 4.34
N THR A 209 16.68 11.37 3.08
CA THR A 209 16.99 12.36 2.06
C THR A 209 16.21 11.98 0.81
N LEU A 210 15.48 12.91 0.20
CA LEU A 210 14.56 12.58 -0.91
C LEU A 210 15.30 11.99 -2.12
N GLU A 211 16.49 12.51 -2.39
CA GLU A 211 17.37 12.08 -3.46
C GLU A 211 17.90 10.66 -3.28
N ASN A 212 17.86 10.11 -2.05
CA ASN A 212 18.32 8.75 -1.83
C ASN A 212 17.51 7.74 -2.63
N ALA A 213 16.27 8.05 -3.02
CA ALA A 213 15.50 7.24 -3.97
C ALA A 213 16.26 6.92 -5.27
N LEU A 214 17.20 7.80 -5.69
CA LEU A 214 18.03 7.67 -6.89
C LEU A 214 19.48 7.25 -6.60
N ARG A 215 19.84 6.96 -5.35
CA ARG A 215 21.23 6.76 -4.90
C ARG A 215 21.47 5.44 -4.19
N LEU A 216 20.53 4.48 -4.27
CA LEU A 216 20.66 3.18 -3.61
C LEU A 216 21.98 2.44 -3.96
N PRO A 217 22.43 2.37 -5.23
CA PRO A 217 23.71 1.73 -5.57
C PRO A 217 24.90 2.41 -4.88
N PHE A 218 24.97 3.74 -4.93
CA PHE A 218 25.97 4.54 -4.23
C PHE A 218 25.95 4.28 -2.71
N LEU A 219 24.77 4.30 -2.08
CA LEU A 219 24.62 4.09 -0.64
C LEU A 219 25.03 2.68 -0.23
N ARG A 220 24.72 1.65 -1.03
CA ARG A 220 25.15 0.27 -0.78
C ARG A 220 26.67 0.16 -0.83
N ARG A 221 27.33 0.86 -1.75
CA ARG A 221 28.79 0.85 -1.82
C ARG A 221 29.45 1.64 -0.68
N ALA A 222 28.85 2.77 -0.30
CA ALA A 222 29.29 3.61 0.81
C ALA A 222 29.01 2.99 2.18
N PHE A 223 27.96 2.16 2.30
CA PHE A 223 27.51 1.49 3.52
C PHE A 223 27.05 0.06 3.20
N PRO A 224 27.99 -0.91 3.13
CA PRO A 224 27.73 -2.26 2.62
C PRO A 224 26.63 -3.05 3.34
N ASP A 225 26.41 -2.77 4.62
CA ASP A 225 25.43 -3.42 5.50
C ASP A 225 24.19 -2.57 5.77
N ALA A 226 23.98 -1.48 5.01
CA ALA A 226 22.82 -0.60 5.12
C ALA A 226 21.47 -1.33 5.05
N ARG A 227 20.49 -0.83 5.79
CA ARG A 227 19.10 -1.30 5.80
C ARG A 227 18.18 -0.22 5.24
N PHE A 228 17.19 -0.61 4.44
CA PHE A 228 16.31 0.32 3.75
C PHE A 228 14.86 0.20 4.23
N VAL A 229 14.27 1.31 4.66
CA VAL A 229 12.84 1.39 4.97
C VAL A 229 12.16 2.09 3.80
N PHE A 230 11.50 1.31 2.95
CA PHE A 230 10.75 1.82 1.81
C PHE A 230 9.36 2.28 2.26
N LEU A 231 9.17 3.60 2.35
CA LEU A 231 7.88 4.19 2.64
C LEU A 231 7.20 4.60 1.33
N TYR A 232 5.98 4.13 1.09
CA TYR A 232 5.20 4.54 -0.09
C TYR A 232 3.81 5.04 0.30
N ARG A 233 3.17 5.74 -0.64
CA ARG A 233 1.83 6.29 -0.48
C ARG A 233 1.02 6.08 -1.76
N ASP A 234 -0.31 6.01 -1.63
CA ASP A 234 -1.23 5.92 -2.78
C ASP A 234 -0.85 6.96 -3.85
N LEU A 235 -0.77 6.51 -5.10
CA LEU A 235 -0.33 7.30 -6.26
C LEU A 235 -1.03 8.66 -6.33
N ARG A 236 -2.36 8.69 -6.22
CA ARG A 236 -3.17 9.91 -6.39
C ARG A 236 -2.94 10.85 -5.22
N GLN A 237 -2.97 10.33 -4.00
CA GLN A 237 -2.68 11.12 -2.80
C GLN A 237 -1.27 11.69 -2.81
N ASN A 238 -0.29 10.90 -3.25
CA ASN A 238 1.10 11.29 -3.29
C ASN A 238 1.35 12.37 -4.35
N VAL A 239 0.95 12.13 -5.60
CA VAL A 239 1.19 13.08 -6.71
C VAL A 239 0.42 14.36 -6.47
N SER A 240 -0.85 14.30 -6.04
CA SER A 240 -1.59 15.51 -5.67
C SER A 240 -0.88 16.29 -4.55
N SER A 241 -0.30 15.60 -3.56
CA SER A 241 0.45 16.28 -2.50
C SER A 241 1.77 16.89 -2.98
N MET A 242 2.38 16.32 -4.02
CA MET A 242 3.56 16.89 -4.68
C MET A 242 3.17 18.12 -5.49
N VAL A 243 2.07 18.07 -6.25
CA VAL A 243 1.53 19.21 -7.00
C VAL A 243 1.27 20.41 -6.09
N GLU A 244 0.61 20.20 -4.94
CA GLU A 244 0.40 21.29 -3.95
C GLU A 244 1.73 21.86 -3.44
N ALA A 245 2.70 20.99 -3.16
CA ALA A 245 3.97 21.40 -2.59
C ALA A 245 4.90 22.07 -3.63
N TRP A 246 4.73 21.78 -4.92
CA TRP A 246 5.38 22.51 -6.02
C TRP A 246 5.03 24.00 -6.05
N GLN A 247 3.89 24.39 -5.45
CA GLN A 247 3.48 25.80 -5.33
C GLN A 247 4.08 26.52 -4.11
N HIS A 248 4.85 25.83 -3.28
CA HIS A 248 5.28 26.36 -1.99
C HIS A 248 6.82 26.47 -1.91
N PRO A 249 7.38 27.66 -1.58
CA PRO A 249 8.82 27.93 -1.66
C PRO A 249 9.67 27.01 -0.77
N GLY A 250 9.10 26.53 0.34
CA GLY A 250 9.78 25.59 1.24
C GLY A 250 10.13 24.22 0.64
N PHE A 251 9.70 23.90 -0.58
CA PHE A 251 10.02 22.64 -1.26
C PHE A 251 10.92 22.78 -2.48
N VAL A 252 11.31 24.01 -2.85
CA VAL A 252 12.29 24.28 -3.92
C VAL A 252 13.58 23.59 -3.55
N ALA A 253 14.02 22.58 -4.28
CA ALA A 253 15.28 21.89 -4.07
C ALA A 253 16.44 22.62 -4.72
N ILE A 254 16.24 23.12 -5.95
CA ILE A 254 17.25 23.82 -6.75
C ILE A 254 16.69 25.21 -7.08
N PRO A 255 17.20 26.30 -6.46
CA PRO A 255 16.68 27.64 -6.67
C PRO A 255 16.78 28.12 -8.12
N GLU A 256 17.91 27.81 -8.77
CA GLU A 256 18.18 28.12 -10.17
C GLU A 256 18.67 26.88 -10.91
N LEU A 257 17.79 26.31 -11.73
CA LEU A 257 18.08 25.16 -12.59
C LEU A 257 18.35 25.65 -14.03
N PRO A 258 19.60 25.57 -14.54
CA PRO A 258 19.93 26.04 -15.88
C PRO A 258 19.13 25.33 -16.97
N GLY A 259 18.54 26.10 -17.89
CA GLY A 259 17.74 25.55 -19.00
C GLY A 259 16.29 25.18 -18.61
N TRP A 260 15.84 25.53 -17.40
CA TRP A 260 14.46 25.33 -16.95
C TRP A 260 13.65 26.64 -16.99
N SER A 261 12.53 26.69 -17.71
CA SER A 261 11.76 27.93 -17.89
C SER A 261 11.18 28.51 -16.60
N ARG A 262 10.89 27.67 -15.60
CA ARG A 262 10.31 28.10 -14.31
C ARG A 262 11.35 28.52 -13.27
N ARG A 263 12.63 28.56 -13.66
CA ARG A 263 13.82 28.85 -12.83
C ARG A 263 14.06 27.86 -11.69
N SER A 264 13.11 27.70 -10.76
CA SER A 264 13.24 26.85 -9.59
C SER A 264 12.66 25.45 -9.79
N TRP A 265 13.29 24.45 -9.18
CA TRP A 265 12.88 23.05 -9.21
C TRP A 265 12.62 22.52 -7.79
N CYS A 266 11.55 21.76 -7.57
CA CYS A 266 11.21 21.18 -6.27
C CYS A 266 11.55 19.67 -6.19
N PHE A 267 11.93 19.19 -5.00
CA PHE A 267 12.30 17.79 -4.71
C PHE A 267 13.49 17.26 -5.53
N LEU A 268 13.54 15.93 -5.76
CA LEU A 268 14.58 15.29 -6.54
C LEU A 268 14.57 15.68 -8.04
N LEU A 269 15.73 15.64 -8.69
CA LEU A 269 15.93 15.87 -10.12
C LEU A 269 16.30 14.55 -10.84
N PRO A 270 15.33 13.86 -11.47
CA PRO A 270 15.58 12.60 -12.17
C PRO A 270 16.14 12.81 -13.59
N PRO A 271 16.80 11.80 -14.19
CA PRO A 271 17.22 11.84 -15.59
C PRO A 271 16.02 12.06 -16.52
N GLY A 272 16.17 12.92 -17.54
CA GLY A 272 15.10 13.26 -18.49
C GLY A 272 14.23 14.44 -18.05
N TRP A 273 14.57 15.14 -16.97
CA TRP A 273 13.79 16.28 -16.47
C TRP A 273 13.62 17.42 -17.49
N ARG A 274 14.57 17.58 -18.42
CA ARG A 274 14.54 18.63 -19.45
C ARG A 274 13.36 18.51 -20.41
N ASP A 275 12.87 17.29 -20.62
CA ASP A 275 11.71 17.01 -21.50
C ASP A 275 10.39 17.49 -20.90
N LEU A 276 10.39 17.91 -19.62
CA LEU A 276 9.22 18.40 -18.92
C LEU A 276 9.02 19.92 -19.07
N ASP A 277 9.84 20.61 -19.87
CA ASP A 277 9.66 22.04 -20.04
C ASP A 277 8.32 22.32 -20.72
N GLY A 278 7.51 23.18 -20.09
CA GLY A 278 6.11 23.40 -20.50
C GLY A 278 5.09 22.36 -20.00
N ALA A 279 5.51 21.24 -19.39
CA ALA A 279 4.61 20.21 -18.86
C ALA A 279 3.77 20.71 -17.67
N SER A 280 2.62 20.08 -17.43
CA SER A 280 1.76 20.38 -16.30
C SER A 280 2.45 20.07 -14.96
N TRP A 281 1.97 20.67 -13.85
CA TRP A 281 2.45 20.30 -12.52
C TRP A 281 2.21 18.83 -12.17
N THR A 282 1.14 18.25 -12.70
CA THR A 282 0.81 16.84 -12.49
C THR A 282 1.76 15.93 -13.27
N GLU A 283 2.12 16.29 -14.49
CA GLU A 283 3.09 15.55 -15.30
C GLU A 283 4.47 15.58 -14.63
N ILE A 284 4.94 16.75 -14.19
CA ILE A 284 6.21 16.91 -13.47
C ILE A 284 6.21 16.07 -12.18
N ALA A 285 5.16 16.19 -11.37
CA ALA A 285 5.05 15.45 -10.11
C ALA A 285 4.92 13.93 -10.34
N GLY A 286 4.17 13.51 -11.36
CA GLY A 286 4.02 12.12 -11.77
C GLY A 286 5.33 11.51 -12.26
N PHE A 287 6.11 12.27 -13.04
CA PHE A 287 7.45 11.89 -13.48
C PHE A 287 8.40 11.67 -12.30
N GLN A 288 8.46 12.62 -11.36
CA GLN A 288 9.30 12.49 -10.16
C GLN A 288 8.85 11.31 -9.28
N TRP A 289 7.54 11.10 -9.13
CA TRP A 289 6.99 9.95 -8.41
C TRP A 289 7.38 8.63 -9.08
N GLN A 290 7.27 8.54 -10.41
CA GLN A 290 7.61 7.35 -11.18
C GLN A 290 9.11 7.04 -11.06
N ALA A 291 9.96 8.05 -11.27
CA ALA A 291 11.41 7.89 -11.23
C ALA A 291 11.89 7.41 -9.85
N ALA A 292 11.41 8.05 -8.78
CA ALA A 292 11.75 7.66 -7.41
C ALA A 292 11.36 6.20 -7.11
N ASN A 293 10.09 5.83 -7.35
CA ASN A 293 9.63 4.49 -7.00
C ASN A 293 10.21 3.40 -7.89
N ARG A 294 10.43 3.67 -9.18
CA ARG A 294 11.07 2.70 -10.09
C ARG A 294 12.51 2.44 -9.68
N ALA A 295 13.28 3.49 -9.39
CA ALA A 295 14.67 3.35 -8.94
C ALA A 295 14.77 2.58 -7.62
N ILE A 296 13.89 2.88 -6.65
CA ILE A 296 13.83 2.13 -5.39
C ILE A 296 13.50 0.64 -5.65
N LEU A 297 12.46 0.37 -6.43
CA LEU A 297 12.02 -1.00 -6.72
C LEU A 297 13.09 -1.84 -7.40
N GLN A 298 13.73 -1.29 -8.44
CA GLN A 298 14.78 -1.98 -9.19
C GLN A 298 15.92 -2.45 -8.29
N GLU A 299 16.26 -1.66 -7.27
CA GLU A 299 17.35 -1.98 -6.35
C GLU A 299 16.92 -2.89 -5.21
N LEU A 300 15.77 -2.62 -4.57
CA LEU A 300 15.33 -3.40 -3.41
C LEU A 300 14.90 -4.83 -3.79
N GLU A 301 14.29 -5.04 -4.96
CA GLU A 301 13.92 -6.39 -5.40
C GLU A 301 15.13 -7.32 -5.61
N GLY A 302 16.32 -6.76 -5.80
CA GLY A 302 17.58 -7.51 -5.90
C GLY A 302 18.34 -7.70 -4.58
N LEU A 303 17.82 -7.17 -3.46
CA LEU A 303 18.44 -7.30 -2.14
C LEU A 303 17.79 -8.42 -1.31
N ASP A 304 18.60 -9.02 -0.44
CA ASP A 304 18.10 -9.97 0.57
C ASP A 304 16.98 -9.34 1.42
N HIS A 305 15.98 -10.14 1.78
CA HIS A 305 14.79 -9.66 2.49
C HIS A 305 15.08 -9.09 3.90
N ASP A 306 16.24 -9.37 4.49
CA ASP A 306 16.66 -8.81 5.79
C ASP A 306 17.33 -7.42 5.65
N ARG A 307 17.53 -6.95 4.41
CA ARG A 307 18.14 -5.65 4.09
C ARG A 307 17.12 -4.56 3.85
N TRP A 308 15.84 -4.87 3.69
CA TRP A 308 14.81 -3.85 3.49
C TRP A 308 13.43 -4.25 3.98
N ILE A 309 12.59 -3.25 4.26
CA ILE A 309 11.18 -3.42 4.63
C ILE A 309 10.31 -2.38 3.93
N ALA A 310 9.13 -2.77 3.46
CA ALA A 310 8.12 -1.85 2.94
C ALA A 310 7.10 -1.47 4.01
N VAL A 311 6.68 -0.20 3.99
CA VAL A 311 5.66 0.38 4.86
C VAL A 311 4.77 1.28 4.01
N SER A 312 3.45 1.13 4.12
CA SER A 312 2.54 2.06 3.45
C SER A 312 2.25 3.21 4.40
N TYR A 313 2.11 4.42 3.84
CA TYR A 313 1.71 5.59 4.61
C TYR A 313 0.34 5.37 5.28
N ALA A 314 -0.57 4.65 4.62
CA ALA A 314 -1.87 4.33 5.19
C ALA A 314 -1.74 3.50 6.48
N ASP A 315 -0.92 2.45 6.45
CA ASP A 315 -0.68 1.59 7.63
C ASP A 315 0.07 2.35 8.73
N LEU A 316 1.04 3.20 8.35
CA LEU A 316 1.78 4.04 9.30
C LEU A 316 0.85 4.98 10.06
N ILE A 317 -0.17 5.55 9.40
CA ILE A 317 -1.16 6.41 10.06
C ILE A 317 -2.18 5.58 10.85
N ALA A 318 -2.69 4.48 10.28
CA ALA A 318 -3.72 3.66 10.92
C ALA A 318 -3.22 2.91 12.17
N ALA A 319 -1.95 2.50 12.18
CA ALA A 319 -1.36 1.69 13.22
C ALA A 319 0.07 2.15 13.55
N THR A 320 0.25 3.45 13.84
CA THR A 320 1.58 4.07 14.03
C THR A 320 2.49 3.32 14.98
N LYS A 321 2.02 3.03 16.21
CA LYS A 321 2.80 2.32 17.22
C LYS A 321 3.31 0.97 16.69
N ALA A 322 2.40 0.16 16.16
CA ALA A 322 2.74 -1.16 15.62
C ALA A 322 3.72 -1.09 14.44
N GLN A 323 3.55 -0.13 13.53
CA GLN A 323 4.47 0.02 12.39
C GLN A 323 5.86 0.50 12.82
N VAL A 324 5.94 1.44 13.76
CA VAL A 324 7.23 1.93 14.28
C VAL A 324 7.95 0.82 15.06
N GLU A 325 7.25 0.07 15.92
CA GLU A 325 7.82 -1.08 16.63
C GLU A 325 8.33 -2.15 15.65
N ARG A 326 7.57 -2.45 14.59
CA ARG A 326 7.99 -3.34 13.50
C ARG A 326 9.28 -2.85 12.81
N ILE A 327 9.41 -1.55 12.56
CA ILE A 327 10.61 -0.98 11.94
C ILE A 327 11.80 -1.04 12.91
N CYS A 328 11.61 -0.74 14.20
CA CYS A 328 12.63 -0.88 15.23
C CYS A 328 13.14 -2.33 15.31
N ALA A 329 12.24 -3.32 15.32
CA ALA A 329 12.58 -4.74 15.31
C ALA A 329 13.38 -5.13 14.06
N PHE A 330 12.93 -4.71 12.86
CA PHE A 330 13.68 -4.89 11.61
C PHE A 330 15.08 -4.28 11.70
N CYS A 331 15.20 -3.06 12.23
CA CYS A 331 16.47 -2.35 12.40
C CYS A 331 17.35 -2.96 13.50
N GLY A 332 16.81 -3.84 14.36
CA GLY A 332 17.53 -4.43 15.49
C GLY A 332 17.88 -3.39 16.55
N VAL A 333 16.96 -2.46 16.84
CA VAL A 333 17.12 -1.40 17.84
C VAL A 333 15.97 -1.40 18.82
N GLU A 334 16.30 -1.11 20.09
CA GLU A 334 15.31 -0.93 21.15
C GLU A 334 14.71 0.48 21.08
N PRO A 335 13.37 0.64 21.11
CA PRO A 335 12.74 1.96 21.01
C PRO A 335 13.21 2.97 22.07
N GLY A 336 13.43 2.52 23.31
CA GLY A 336 13.77 3.39 24.44
C GLY A 336 12.57 4.21 24.95
N ALA A 337 12.74 4.84 26.12
CA ALA A 337 11.63 5.51 26.83
C ALA A 337 11.08 6.72 26.05
N ARG A 338 11.95 7.45 25.34
CA ARG A 338 11.54 8.65 24.61
C ARG A 338 10.64 8.33 23.42
N LEU A 339 11.00 7.32 22.62
CA LEU A 339 10.15 6.88 21.52
C LEU A 339 8.84 6.26 22.04
N GLN A 340 8.90 5.42 23.08
CA GLN A 340 7.69 4.84 23.67
C GLN A 340 6.70 5.91 24.13
N SER A 341 7.18 6.92 24.86
CA SER A 341 6.34 8.05 25.31
C SER A 341 5.76 8.86 24.14
N LEU A 342 6.48 8.97 23.02
CA LEU A 342 5.98 9.63 21.82
C LEU A 342 4.86 8.81 21.14
N LEU A 343 4.98 7.49 21.12
CA LEU A 343 4.00 6.57 20.51
C LEU A 343 2.71 6.41 21.33
N GLU A 344 2.72 6.82 22.59
CA GLU A 344 1.52 6.87 23.46
C GLU A 344 0.69 8.14 23.26
N GLN A 345 1.24 9.16 22.60
CA GLN A 345 0.56 10.42 22.32
C GLN A 345 -0.15 10.40 20.96
N PRO A 346 -1.19 11.23 20.77
CA PRO A 346 -1.78 11.43 19.45
C PRO A 346 -0.74 11.87 18.42
N LEU A 347 -0.80 11.27 17.23
CA LEU A 347 0.14 11.54 16.15
C LEU A 347 0.10 13.03 15.76
N ARG A 348 1.27 13.68 15.83
CA ARG A 348 1.43 15.08 15.43
C ARG A 348 1.67 15.19 13.94
N ALA A 349 1.21 16.28 13.34
CA ALA A 349 1.56 16.60 11.95
C ALA A 349 3.08 16.86 11.85
N SER A 350 3.74 16.28 10.85
CA SER A 350 5.17 16.53 10.61
C SER A 350 5.46 17.97 10.22
N ALA A 351 6.71 18.42 10.38
CA ALA A 351 7.13 19.79 10.04
C ALA A 351 6.87 20.20 8.58
N THR A 352 6.71 19.22 7.68
CA THR A 352 6.45 19.47 6.25
C THR A 352 4.96 19.36 5.87
N THR A 353 4.05 19.19 6.82
CA THR A 353 2.62 19.01 6.53
C THR A 353 1.95 20.33 6.17
N LEU A 354 1.50 20.50 4.92
CA LEU A 354 0.80 21.72 4.49
C LEU A 354 -0.65 21.78 5.00
N ARG A 355 -1.35 20.65 4.92
CA ARG A 355 -2.74 20.49 5.39
C ARG A 355 -2.90 19.07 5.92
N PRO A 356 -3.81 18.82 6.88
CA PRO A 356 -4.05 17.50 7.43
C PRO A 356 -4.26 16.44 6.33
N PRO A 357 -3.70 15.23 6.49
CA PRO A 357 -3.84 14.17 5.50
C PRO A 357 -5.30 13.68 5.45
N SER A 358 -5.86 13.56 4.24
CA SER A 358 -7.18 12.95 4.00
C SER A 358 -7.14 12.11 2.71
N PRO A 359 -7.72 10.90 2.70
CA PRO A 359 -7.72 10.00 1.55
C PRO A 359 -8.39 10.58 0.29
N ILE A 360 -9.30 11.54 0.46
CA ILE A 360 -10.06 12.18 -0.63
C ILE A 360 -9.56 13.60 -0.95
N LYS A 361 -8.53 14.10 -0.24
CA LYS A 361 -8.01 15.47 -0.41
C LYS A 361 -7.64 15.78 -1.86
N TRP A 362 -7.09 14.79 -2.57
CA TRP A 362 -6.68 14.92 -3.97
C TRP A 362 -7.85 15.25 -4.91
N LYS A 363 -9.09 14.83 -4.58
CA LYS A 363 -10.29 15.16 -5.37
C LYS A 363 -10.60 16.67 -5.39
N SER A 364 -10.05 17.43 -4.44
CA SER A 364 -10.25 18.89 -4.33
C SER A 364 -9.11 19.73 -4.92
N ASN A 365 -8.01 19.10 -5.35
CA ASN A 365 -6.85 19.80 -5.89
C ASN A 365 -7.05 20.09 -7.39
N ARG A 366 -7.39 21.34 -7.72
CA ARG A 366 -7.65 21.78 -9.10
C ARG A 366 -6.43 21.72 -10.03
N LEU A 367 -5.22 21.64 -9.48
CA LEU A 367 -3.98 21.51 -10.27
C LEU A 367 -3.58 20.04 -10.51
N PHE A 368 -4.29 19.10 -9.87
CA PHE A 368 -4.06 17.67 -10.01
C PHE A 368 -5.05 17.06 -11.01
N ASP A 369 -4.53 16.42 -12.05
CA ASP A 369 -5.31 15.68 -13.04
C ASP A 369 -5.10 14.17 -12.88
N THR A 370 -6.18 13.43 -12.66
CA THR A 370 -6.09 11.97 -12.45
C THR A 370 -5.76 11.23 -13.75
N ASP A 371 -6.13 11.78 -14.91
CA ASP A 371 -5.88 11.12 -16.19
C ASP A 371 -4.40 11.15 -16.57
N GLN A 372 -3.69 12.22 -16.22
CA GLN A 372 -2.25 12.36 -16.47
C GLN A 372 -1.38 11.38 -15.68
N VAL A 373 -1.89 10.82 -14.58
CA VAL A 373 -1.17 9.78 -13.80
C VAL A 373 -1.67 8.37 -14.06
N ARG A 374 -2.67 8.17 -14.92
CA ARG A 374 -3.30 6.86 -15.16
C ARG A 374 -2.28 5.82 -15.65
N GLY A 375 -1.33 6.23 -16.51
CA GLY A 375 -0.25 5.37 -17.00
C GLY A 375 0.72 4.88 -15.92
N LEU A 376 0.69 5.47 -14.72
CA LEU A 376 1.54 5.10 -13.59
C LEU A 376 0.91 4.01 -12.70
N GLN A 377 -0.34 3.63 -12.94
CA GLN A 377 -1.06 2.65 -12.13
C GLN A 377 -0.42 1.25 -12.07
N PRO A 378 0.17 0.69 -13.15
CA PRO A 378 0.87 -0.59 -13.06
C PRO A 378 2.02 -0.57 -12.05
N LEU A 379 2.80 0.53 -12.02
CA LEU A 379 3.87 0.71 -11.04
C LEU A 379 3.30 0.84 -9.62
N ALA A 380 2.21 1.60 -9.44
CA ALA A 380 1.53 1.72 -8.16
C ALA A 380 0.99 0.37 -7.66
N GLY A 381 0.44 -0.46 -8.54
CA GLY A 381 0.01 -1.82 -8.25
C GLY A 381 1.17 -2.70 -7.79
N ARG A 382 2.31 -2.66 -8.51
CA ARG A 382 3.52 -3.40 -8.11
C ARG A 382 4.00 -3.01 -6.71
N ILE A 383 4.04 -1.71 -6.40
CA ILE A 383 4.44 -1.23 -5.06
C ILE A 383 3.51 -1.79 -3.98
N ARG A 384 2.19 -1.82 -4.21
CA ARG A 384 1.23 -2.41 -3.25
C ARG A 384 1.47 -3.90 -3.02
N THR A 385 1.92 -4.64 -4.04
CA THR A 385 2.24 -6.07 -3.90
C THR A 385 3.55 -6.34 -3.14
N LEU A 386 4.40 -5.33 -2.90
CA LEU A 386 5.60 -5.50 -2.06
C LEU A 386 5.27 -5.76 -0.59
N HIS A 387 4.08 -5.35 -0.13
CA HIS A 387 3.57 -5.64 1.22
C HIS A 387 3.32 -7.13 1.47
N SER A 388 3.51 -7.96 0.45
CA SER A 388 3.41 -9.41 0.52
C SER A 388 4.72 -10.12 0.89
N GLY A 389 5.79 -9.40 1.28
CA GLY A 389 7.05 -9.92 1.85
C GLY A 389 7.22 -9.64 3.36
N PRO A 390 8.02 -10.43 4.11
CA PRO A 390 7.74 -10.82 5.49
C PRO A 390 7.89 -9.67 6.48
N GLY A 391 6.78 -9.27 7.12
CA GLY A 391 6.84 -8.52 8.37
C GLY A 391 7.33 -9.38 9.54
N PRO A 392 7.71 -8.78 10.67
CA PRO A 392 8.00 -9.51 11.90
C PRO A 392 6.81 -10.41 12.22
N GLU A 393 7.11 -11.64 12.67
CA GLU A 393 6.15 -12.69 13.01
C GLU A 393 5.02 -12.17 13.92
N THR A 394 4.02 -11.60 13.29
CA THR A 394 2.65 -11.80 13.68
C THR A 394 2.16 -12.82 12.68
N LEU A 395 1.98 -14.06 13.15
CA LEU A 395 1.35 -15.16 12.44
C LEU A 395 0.13 -14.64 11.67
N ARG A 396 0.34 -14.29 10.40
CA ARG A 396 -0.70 -14.20 9.38
C ARG A 396 -0.19 -15.01 8.21
N THR A 397 -0.44 -16.29 8.38
CA THR A 397 -0.38 -17.37 7.40
C THR A 397 -0.80 -16.88 6.01
N CYS A 398 0.16 -16.62 5.13
CA CYS A 398 -0.09 -16.81 3.71
C CYS A 398 0.27 -18.26 3.39
N ASP A 399 -0.77 -19.02 3.06
CA ASP A 399 -0.76 -20.27 2.30
C ASP A 399 -0.38 -21.58 3.00
N ALA A 400 -1.17 -21.90 4.04
CA ALA A 400 -1.90 -23.17 4.06
C ALA A 400 -3.20 -22.99 4.85
N THR A 401 -4.31 -22.66 4.19
CA THR A 401 -5.58 -23.12 4.78
C THR A 401 -5.60 -24.63 4.60
N SER A 402 -5.77 -25.37 5.69
CA SER A 402 -6.06 -26.79 5.62
C SER A 402 -7.43 -27.02 4.99
N VAL A 403 -8.34 -26.05 5.15
CA VAL A 403 -9.70 -26.13 4.63
C VAL A 403 -9.70 -25.96 3.11
N ARG A 404 -10.24 -26.96 2.42
CA ARG A 404 -10.45 -27.00 0.97
C ARG A 404 -11.95 -27.02 0.67
N PHE A 405 -12.34 -26.31 -0.38
CA PHE A 405 -13.69 -26.32 -0.88
C PHE A 405 -13.95 -27.59 -1.68
N SER A 406 -15.01 -28.31 -1.32
CA SER A 406 -15.51 -29.47 -2.03
C SER A 406 -17.01 -29.64 -1.81
N CYS A 407 -17.67 -30.23 -2.81
CA CYS A 407 -19.07 -30.63 -2.79
C CYS A 407 -19.15 -32.06 -3.33
N PHE A 408 -18.88 -33.06 -2.49
CA PHE A 408 -18.90 -34.45 -2.94
C PHE A 408 -20.33 -34.94 -3.15
N VAL A 409 -20.57 -35.61 -4.27
CA VAL A 409 -21.88 -36.21 -4.59
C VAL A 409 -22.29 -37.24 -3.53
N ASP A 410 -21.32 -37.96 -2.94
CA ASP A 410 -21.63 -38.97 -1.93
C ASP A 410 -21.96 -38.45 -0.53
N GLU A 411 -21.76 -37.17 -0.28
CA GLU A 411 -22.12 -36.50 0.96
C GLU A 411 -23.54 -35.91 0.92
N LEU A 412 -24.21 -35.96 -0.25
CA LEU A 412 -25.58 -35.49 -0.39
C LEU A 412 -26.57 -36.56 0.05
N GLU A 413 -27.64 -36.10 0.70
CA GLU A 413 -28.81 -36.94 0.95
C GLU A 413 -29.48 -37.28 -0.39
N GLY A 414 -29.66 -38.57 -0.64
CA GLY A 414 -30.27 -39.05 -1.89
C GLY A 414 -31.74 -38.65 -1.97
N VAL A 415 -32.15 -38.19 -3.15
CA VAL A 415 -33.56 -37.91 -3.45
C VAL A 415 -34.02 -38.92 -4.49
N SER A 416 -35.15 -39.59 -4.21
CA SER A 416 -35.73 -40.62 -5.11
C SER A 416 -35.81 -40.08 -6.54
N THR A 417 -35.07 -40.72 -7.44
CA THR A 417 -34.94 -40.25 -8.82
C THR A 417 -36.17 -40.65 -9.64
N PRO A 418 -36.86 -39.70 -10.28
CA PRO A 418 -37.92 -40.01 -11.24
C PRO A 418 -37.42 -40.85 -12.43
N ASP A 419 -38.33 -41.55 -13.09
CA ASP A 419 -37.99 -42.37 -14.28
C ASP A 419 -37.66 -41.53 -15.52
N ASP A 420 -38.19 -40.31 -15.61
CA ASP A 420 -38.10 -39.40 -16.76
C ASP A 420 -36.91 -38.43 -16.71
N VAL A 421 -35.91 -38.72 -15.86
CA VAL A 421 -34.72 -37.87 -15.75
C VAL A 421 -33.78 -38.01 -16.95
N VAL A 422 -33.14 -36.91 -17.29
CA VAL A 422 -32.02 -36.84 -18.21
C VAL A 422 -30.79 -36.29 -17.50
N VAL A 423 -29.61 -36.57 -18.05
CA VAL A 423 -28.38 -35.90 -17.65
C VAL A 423 -28.48 -34.42 -17.97
N ALA A 424 -28.11 -33.55 -17.03
CA ALA A 424 -28.15 -32.10 -17.20
C ALA A 424 -27.54 -31.68 -18.55
N PRO A 425 -28.25 -30.89 -19.40
CA PRO A 425 -27.78 -30.54 -20.73
C PRO A 425 -26.42 -29.82 -20.77
N SER A 426 -26.06 -29.14 -19.68
CA SER A 426 -24.79 -28.42 -19.53
C SER A 426 -23.65 -29.28 -18.98
N LEU A 427 -23.87 -30.56 -18.64
CA LEU A 427 -22.87 -31.38 -17.95
C LEU A 427 -21.52 -31.39 -18.68
N GLN A 428 -20.46 -31.04 -17.94
CA GLN A 428 -19.08 -31.23 -18.36
C GLN A 428 -18.33 -32.05 -17.33
N VAL A 429 -17.51 -32.99 -17.79
CA VAL A 429 -16.76 -33.89 -16.92
C VAL A 429 -15.28 -33.56 -16.97
N GLN A 430 -14.66 -33.49 -15.79
CA GLN A 430 -13.25 -33.23 -15.60
C GLN A 430 -12.63 -34.41 -14.83
N PHE A 431 -11.73 -35.16 -15.47
CA PHE A 431 -10.99 -36.25 -14.82
C PHE A 431 -9.55 -35.87 -14.43
N GLY A 432 -9.01 -34.81 -15.04
CA GLY A 432 -7.67 -34.29 -14.75
C GLY A 432 -7.69 -33.03 -13.89
N SER A 433 -6.51 -32.48 -13.61
CA SER A 433 -6.34 -31.25 -12.83
C SER A 433 -6.83 -29.98 -13.55
N ALA A 434 -6.84 -29.99 -14.88
CA ALA A 434 -7.31 -28.86 -15.69
C ALA A 434 -8.82 -28.95 -16.00
N PRO A 435 -9.56 -27.82 -16.00
CA PRO A 435 -10.96 -27.81 -16.41
C PRO A 435 -11.08 -28.06 -17.92
N PRO A 436 -12.28 -28.47 -18.39
CA PRO A 436 -12.61 -28.49 -19.80
C PRO A 436 -12.32 -27.13 -20.46
N LEU A 437 -11.76 -27.13 -21.68
CA LEU A 437 -11.29 -25.91 -22.35
C LEU A 437 -12.35 -24.81 -22.42
N GLN A 438 -13.61 -25.17 -22.68
CA GLN A 438 -14.74 -24.25 -22.75
C GLN A 438 -15.09 -23.57 -21.41
N LEU A 439 -14.64 -24.12 -20.29
CA LEU A 439 -14.85 -23.57 -18.96
C LEU A 439 -13.66 -22.74 -18.46
N LEU A 440 -12.49 -22.80 -19.11
CA LEU A 440 -11.24 -22.18 -18.61
C LEU A 440 -11.40 -20.72 -18.15
N ARG A 441 -12.14 -19.90 -18.89
CA ARG A 441 -12.39 -18.49 -18.55
C ARG A 441 -13.59 -18.28 -17.61
N ARG A 442 -14.51 -19.24 -17.54
CA ARG A 442 -15.75 -19.18 -16.75
C ARG A 442 -15.59 -19.68 -15.32
N VAL A 443 -14.56 -20.51 -15.06
CA VAL A 443 -14.28 -21.08 -13.74
C VAL A 443 -12.91 -20.64 -13.20
N ALA A 444 -12.61 -19.35 -13.32
CA ALA A 444 -11.41 -18.76 -12.70
C ALA A 444 -11.49 -18.84 -11.16
N HIS A 445 -10.37 -18.60 -10.46
CA HIS A 445 -10.31 -18.53 -8.98
C HIS A 445 -10.62 -19.84 -8.23
N ARG A 446 -9.97 -20.94 -8.64
CA ARG A 446 -10.15 -22.28 -8.03
C ARG A 446 -9.05 -22.64 -7.03
N GLU A 447 -8.35 -21.66 -6.48
CA GLU A 447 -7.18 -21.87 -5.62
C GLU A 447 -7.53 -22.59 -4.31
N ARG A 448 -8.80 -22.56 -3.89
CA ARG A 448 -9.31 -23.26 -2.68
C ARG A 448 -9.93 -24.62 -2.96
N PHE A 449 -10.03 -25.03 -4.23
CA PHE A 449 -10.68 -26.29 -4.58
C PHE A 449 -9.84 -27.45 -4.09
N LEU A 450 -10.50 -28.50 -3.58
CA LEU A 450 -9.83 -29.76 -3.30
C LEU A 450 -9.33 -30.37 -4.62
N SER A 451 -8.02 -30.62 -4.72
CA SER A 451 -7.35 -31.19 -5.89
C SER A 451 -7.52 -32.71 -5.98
N ASP A 452 -7.05 -33.30 -7.08
CA ASP A 452 -6.89 -34.76 -7.25
C ASP A 452 -8.19 -35.58 -7.20
N HIS A 453 -9.32 -34.93 -7.46
CA HIS A 453 -10.64 -35.54 -7.59
C HIS A 453 -11.27 -35.21 -8.94
N PRO A 454 -11.98 -36.16 -9.57
CA PRO A 454 -12.80 -35.86 -10.72
C PRO A 454 -13.96 -34.92 -10.35
N LEU A 455 -14.31 -34.02 -11.28
CA LEU A 455 -15.39 -33.06 -11.13
C LEU A 455 -16.45 -33.23 -12.20
N LEU A 456 -17.70 -33.09 -11.79
CA LEU A 456 -18.83 -32.85 -12.68
C LEU A 456 -19.18 -31.37 -12.57
N TRP A 457 -19.22 -30.68 -13.70
CA TRP A 457 -19.60 -29.28 -13.81
C TRP A 457 -20.97 -29.19 -14.44
N VAL A 458 -21.88 -28.46 -13.79
CA VAL A 458 -23.20 -28.13 -14.35
C VAL A 458 -23.42 -26.63 -14.28
N GLN A 459 -24.06 -26.09 -15.30
CA GLN A 459 -24.48 -24.70 -15.32
C GLN A 459 -25.87 -24.57 -14.71
N ASP A 460 -26.06 -23.64 -13.77
CA ASP A 460 -27.38 -23.29 -13.25
C ASP A 460 -28.16 -22.50 -14.33
N PRO A 461 -29.31 -23.00 -14.82
CA PRO A 461 -30.09 -22.32 -15.85
C PRO A 461 -30.63 -20.94 -15.44
N ALA A 462 -30.77 -20.67 -14.13
CA ALA A 462 -31.31 -19.38 -13.69
C ALA A 462 -30.26 -18.25 -13.72
N THR A 463 -29.01 -18.58 -13.36
CA THR A 463 -27.94 -17.58 -13.15
C THR A 463 -26.77 -17.73 -14.12
N ASP A 464 -26.77 -18.74 -14.99
CA ASP A 464 -25.67 -19.12 -15.87
C ASP A 464 -24.35 -19.49 -15.15
N MET A 465 -24.34 -19.52 -13.82
CA MET A 465 -23.16 -19.84 -13.04
C MET A 465 -22.79 -21.32 -13.15
N TRP A 466 -21.51 -21.61 -13.33
CA TRP A 466 -20.99 -22.97 -13.36
C TRP A 466 -20.70 -23.48 -11.95
N SER A 467 -21.23 -24.66 -11.63
CA SER A 467 -21.22 -25.25 -10.30
C SER A 467 -20.49 -26.61 -10.31
N PRO A 468 -19.46 -26.80 -9.47
CA PRO A 468 -18.70 -28.05 -9.39
C PRO A 468 -19.31 -29.07 -8.41
N ARG A 469 -19.20 -30.36 -8.75
CA ARG A 469 -19.49 -31.52 -7.88
C ARG A 469 -18.31 -32.49 -7.91
N TRP A 470 -17.80 -32.86 -6.74
CA TRP A 470 -16.68 -33.77 -6.58
C TRP A 470 -17.15 -35.21 -6.61
N LEU A 471 -16.36 -36.04 -7.26
CA LEU A 471 -16.48 -37.49 -7.23
C LEU A 471 -15.32 -38.10 -6.46
N ARG A 472 -15.58 -39.25 -5.83
CA ARG A 472 -14.52 -40.17 -5.44
C ARG A 472 -13.97 -40.86 -6.69
N THR A 473 -12.70 -41.26 -6.67
CA THR A 473 -12.03 -41.88 -7.83
C THR A 473 -12.77 -43.11 -8.35
N TYR A 474 -13.35 -43.92 -7.45
CA TYR A 474 -14.12 -45.11 -7.85
C TYR A 474 -15.44 -44.78 -8.58
N GLN A 475 -16.05 -43.62 -8.30
CA GLN A 475 -17.30 -43.17 -8.93
C GLN A 475 -17.07 -42.64 -10.34
N ALA A 476 -15.85 -42.20 -10.64
CA ALA A 476 -15.47 -41.64 -11.94
C ALA A 476 -15.83 -42.58 -13.10
N ALA A 477 -15.67 -43.90 -12.90
CA ALA A 477 -15.97 -44.90 -13.91
C ALA A 477 -17.46 -44.91 -14.31
N TRP A 478 -18.36 -44.75 -13.34
CA TRP A 478 -19.81 -44.69 -13.56
C TRP A 478 -20.22 -43.44 -14.32
N CYS A 479 -19.52 -42.32 -14.11
CA CYS A 479 -19.87 -41.05 -14.74
C CYS A 479 -19.30 -40.88 -16.17
N ARG A 480 -18.34 -41.71 -16.61
CA ARG A 480 -17.75 -41.64 -17.97
C ARG A 480 -18.76 -41.83 -19.09
N SER A 481 -19.81 -42.60 -18.84
CA SER A 481 -20.85 -42.93 -19.82
C SER A 481 -22.00 -41.93 -19.85
N LEU A 482 -22.05 -40.96 -18.93
CA LEU A 482 -23.08 -39.92 -18.94
C LEU A 482 -22.95 -39.07 -20.21
N ARG A 483 -24.08 -38.75 -20.82
CA ARG A 483 -24.17 -37.93 -22.03
C ARG A 483 -25.18 -36.81 -21.77
N PRO A 484 -24.78 -35.53 -21.86
CA PRO A 484 -25.69 -34.41 -21.61
C PRO A 484 -26.98 -34.52 -22.44
N GLY A 485 -28.12 -34.29 -21.82
CA GLY A 485 -29.45 -34.35 -22.45
C GLY A 485 -29.98 -35.75 -22.77
N GLN A 486 -29.24 -36.81 -22.45
CA GLN A 486 -29.68 -38.20 -22.65
C GLN A 486 -30.12 -38.82 -21.31
N PRO A 487 -30.93 -39.90 -21.33
CA PRO A 487 -31.19 -40.69 -20.14
C PRO A 487 -29.89 -41.20 -19.48
N PRO A 488 -29.84 -41.33 -18.15
CA PRO A 488 -28.68 -41.90 -17.46
C PRO A 488 -28.44 -43.36 -17.88
N THR A 489 -27.19 -43.81 -17.87
CA THR A 489 -26.88 -45.20 -18.22
C THR A 489 -27.40 -46.20 -17.19
N THR A 490 -27.80 -47.39 -17.64
CA THR A 490 -28.46 -48.42 -16.82
C THR A 490 -27.60 -49.01 -15.70
N ASN A 491 -26.27 -48.83 -15.72
CA ASN A 491 -25.35 -49.45 -14.77
C ASN A 491 -25.03 -48.58 -13.53
N LEU A 492 -25.79 -47.51 -13.28
CA LEU A 492 -25.63 -46.68 -12.07
C LEU A 492 -26.27 -47.38 -10.86
N PRO A 493 -25.57 -47.51 -9.72
CA PRO A 493 -26.21 -47.93 -8.47
C PRO A 493 -27.37 -46.99 -8.12
N ALA A 494 -28.50 -47.54 -7.65
CA ALA A 494 -29.71 -46.76 -7.38
C ALA A 494 -29.45 -45.60 -6.41
N GLU A 495 -28.76 -45.85 -5.31
CA GLU A 495 -28.39 -44.81 -4.34
C GLU A 495 -27.51 -43.71 -4.95
N PHE A 496 -26.58 -44.07 -5.84
CA PHE A 496 -25.75 -43.08 -6.52
C PHE A 496 -26.55 -42.28 -7.56
N ARG A 497 -27.54 -42.91 -8.21
CA ARG A 497 -28.50 -42.22 -9.11
C ARG A 497 -29.29 -41.16 -8.34
N ASP A 498 -29.80 -41.49 -7.14
CA ASP A 498 -30.52 -40.56 -6.26
C ASP A 498 -29.66 -39.39 -5.80
N ARG A 499 -28.37 -39.64 -5.52
CA ARG A 499 -27.43 -38.56 -5.19
C ARG A 499 -27.04 -37.71 -6.40
N LEU A 500 -26.94 -38.28 -7.60
CA LEU A 500 -26.74 -37.51 -8.83
C LEU A 500 -27.95 -36.63 -9.16
N PHE A 501 -29.17 -37.10 -8.86
CA PHE A 501 -30.39 -36.30 -8.97
C PHE A 501 -30.38 -35.16 -7.94
N ALA A 502 -30.11 -35.47 -6.66
CA ALA A 502 -29.97 -34.46 -5.62
C ALA A 502 -28.87 -33.42 -5.92
N ALA A 503 -27.80 -33.82 -6.60
CA ALA A 503 -26.69 -32.94 -7.00
C ALA A 503 -27.02 -32.01 -8.20
N GLY A 504 -28.15 -32.22 -8.88
CA GLY A 504 -28.50 -31.53 -10.13
C GLY A 504 -27.76 -32.04 -11.36
N ILE A 505 -27.13 -33.23 -11.29
CA ILE A 505 -26.50 -33.89 -12.45
C ILE A 505 -27.54 -34.62 -13.29
N LEU A 506 -28.54 -35.22 -12.64
CA LEU A 506 -29.75 -35.71 -13.29
C LEU A 506 -30.88 -34.72 -12.99
N VAL A 507 -31.69 -34.41 -13.99
CA VAL A 507 -32.79 -33.45 -13.88
C VAL A 507 -33.99 -33.95 -14.68
N THR A 508 -35.20 -33.60 -14.26
CA THR A 508 -36.37 -33.73 -15.14
C THR A 508 -36.39 -32.56 -16.12
N GLN A 509 -36.95 -32.78 -17.31
CA GLN A 509 -37.07 -31.72 -18.32
C GLN A 509 -37.95 -30.56 -17.82
N GLU A 510 -38.95 -30.87 -16.99
CA GLU A 510 -39.83 -29.90 -16.34
C GLU A 510 -39.05 -29.03 -15.34
N ALA A 511 -38.31 -29.63 -14.41
CA ALA A 511 -37.54 -28.89 -13.41
C ALA A 511 -36.48 -27.99 -14.05
N TYR A 512 -35.81 -28.47 -15.10
CA TYR A 512 -34.84 -27.66 -15.86
C TYR A 512 -35.49 -26.43 -16.51
N ARG A 513 -36.66 -26.61 -17.15
CA ARG A 513 -37.42 -25.51 -17.75
C ARG A 513 -37.96 -24.54 -16.71
N ALA A 514 -38.45 -25.04 -15.57
CA ALA A 514 -38.91 -24.21 -14.46
C ALA A 514 -37.76 -23.35 -13.91
N ARG A 515 -36.57 -23.92 -13.75
CA ARG A 515 -35.38 -23.16 -13.29
C ARG A 515 -34.94 -22.09 -14.30
N LEU A 516 -35.00 -22.39 -15.60
CA LEU A 516 -34.73 -21.42 -16.66
C LEU A 516 -35.77 -20.27 -16.67
N GLN A 517 -37.05 -20.59 -16.53
CA GLN A 517 -38.12 -19.60 -16.44
C GLN A 517 -37.94 -18.71 -15.20
N HIS A 518 -37.60 -19.30 -14.05
CA HIS A 518 -37.29 -18.55 -12.84
C HIS A 518 -36.19 -17.52 -13.05
N GLY A 519 -35.08 -17.89 -13.72
CA GLY A 519 -34.03 -16.93 -14.06
C GLY A 519 -34.51 -15.80 -14.97
N THR A 520 -35.35 -16.13 -15.95
CA THR A 520 -35.97 -15.14 -16.86
C THR A 520 -36.85 -14.16 -16.07
N ASP A 521 -37.66 -14.68 -15.14
CA ASP A 521 -38.54 -13.88 -14.29
C ASP A 521 -37.74 -13.00 -13.32
N LEU A 522 -36.67 -13.54 -12.72
CA LEU A 522 -35.74 -12.77 -11.87
C LEU A 522 -35.14 -11.59 -12.64
N VAL A 523 -34.67 -11.80 -13.87
CA VAL A 523 -34.11 -10.73 -14.70
C VAL A 523 -35.17 -9.68 -15.03
N ALA A 524 -36.36 -10.09 -15.47
CA ALA A 524 -37.42 -9.17 -15.86
C ALA A 524 -37.92 -8.33 -14.68
N GLN A 525 -38.23 -8.97 -13.56
CA GLN A 525 -38.73 -8.30 -12.35
C GLN A 525 -37.63 -7.50 -11.65
N GLY A 526 -36.43 -8.07 -11.59
CA GLY A 526 -35.26 -7.45 -10.96
C GLY A 526 -34.83 -6.18 -11.69
N SER A 527 -34.75 -6.20 -13.02
CA SER A 527 -34.42 -5.00 -13.81
C SER A 527 -35.44 -3.88 -13.62
N ALA A 528 -36.72 -4.22 -13.57
CA ALA A 528 -37.80 -3.26 -13.33
C ALA A 528 -37.72 -2.65 -11.92
N ALA A 529 -37.49 -3.48 -10.89
CA ALA A 529 -37.33 -3.02 -9.51
C ALA A 529 -36.05 -2.19 -9.33
N LEU A 530 -34.93 -2.61 -9.90
CA LEU A 530 -33.65 -1.89 -9.86
C LEU A 530 -33.74 -0.52 -10.54
N SER A 531 -34.51 -0.42 -11.63
CA SER A 531 -34.77 0.86 -12.30
C SER A 531 -35.62 1.82 -11.46
N ARG A 532 -36.64 1.29 -10.77
CA ARG A 532 -37.60 2.07 -9.98
C ARG A 532 -37.05 2.47 -8.61
N ASP A 533 -36.50 1.50 -7.87
CA ASP A 533 -36.15 1.61 -6.46
C ASP A 533 -34.64 1.60 -6.21
N ARG A 534 -33.83 1.42 -7.26
CA ARG A 534 -32.35 1.26 -7.18
C ARG A 534 -31.89 0.00 -6.43
N PHE A 535 -32.82 -0.91 -6.10
CA PHE A 535 -32.52 -2.25 -5.60
C PHE A 535 -33.55 -3.29 -6.08
N CYS A 536 -33.18 -4.58 -6.04
CA CYS A 536 -34.08 -5.70 -6.26
C CYS A 536 -33.71 -6.90 -5.39
N HIS A 537 -34.71 -7.56 -4.81
CA HIS A 537 -34.58 -8.86 -4.14
C HIS A 537 -34.61 -9.99 -5.17
N LEU A 538 -33.77 -11.00 -4.98
CA LEU A 538 -33.52 -12.11 -5.88
C LEU A 538 -33.72 -13.43 -5.11
N PRO A 539 -34.97 -13.89 -4.96
CA PRO A 539 -35.27 -15.10 -4.20
C PRO A 539 -34.76 -16.36 -4.91
N CYS A 540 -34.25 -17.32 -4.13
CA CYS A 540 -33.70 -18.59 -4.61
C CYS A 540 -32.69 -18.40 -5.75
N MET A 541 -31.83 -17.38 -5.64
CA MET A 541 -30.89 -17.01 -6.69
C MET A 541 -29.84 -18.10 -6.88
N LEU A 542 -29.20 -18.56 -5.81
CA LEU A 542 -28.13 -19.55 -5.90
C LEU A 542 -28.66 -20.98 -5.66
N ASP A 543 -28.12 -21.93 -6.43
CA ASP A 543 -28.37 -23.37 -6.27
C ASP A 543 -28.18 -23.84 -4.81
N PRO A 544 -29.17 -24.48 -4.16
CA PRO A 544 -29.10 -24.89 -2.75
C PRO A 544 -27.97 -25.88 -2.44
N VAL A 545 -27.56 -26.70 -3.41
CA VAL A 545 -26.45 -27.64 -3.22
C VAL A 545 -25.13 -26.88 -3.09
N LEU A 546 -24.88 -25.95 -4.01
CA LEU A 546 -23.71 -25.07 -3.96
C LEU A 546 -23.74 -24.17 -2.72
N THR A 547 -24.88 -23.56 -2.39
CA THR A 547 -25.04 -22.70 -1.21
C THR A 547 -24.62 -23.43 0.07
N ARG A 548 -25.13 -24.65 0.29
CA ARG A 548 -24.75 -25.48 1.46
C ARG A 548 -23.27 -25.83 1.48
N ALA A 549 -22.68 -26.15 0.32
CA ALA A 549 -21.24 -26.44 0.25
C ALA A 549 -20.38 -25.22 0.57
N ILE A 550 -20.78 -24.03 0.12
CA ILE A 550 -20.10 -22.76 0.41
C ILE A 550 -20.24 -22.43 1.90
N ALA A 551 -21.42 -22.58 2.49
CA ALA A 551 -21.67 -22.38 3.92
C ALA A 551 -20.76 -23.27 4.77
N ARG A 552 -20.74 -24.58 4.48
CA ARG A 552 -19.88 -25.55 5.14
C ARG A 552 -18.39 -25.19 5.08
N TYR A 553 -17.92 -24.74 3.93
CA TYR A 553 -16.52 -24.29 3.78
C TYR A 553 -16.21 -23.09 4.69
N HIS A 554 -17.10 -22.09 4.71
CA HIS A 554 -16.90 -20.90 5.54
C HIS A 554 -16.99 -21.21 7.05
N ARG A 555 -17.89 -22.09 7.46
CA ARG A 555 -17.96 -22.61 8.84
C ARG A 555 -16.69 -23.37 9.22
N ALA A 556 -16.20 -24.26 8.35
CA ALA A 556 -14.95 -24.98 8.60
C ALA A 556 -13.74 -24.02 8.74
N MET A 557 -13.68 -22.94 7.96
CA MET A 557 -12.64 -21.90 8.13
C MET A 557 -12.76 -21.15 9.45
N ILE A 558 -13.98 -20.89 9.93
CA ILE A 558 -14.23 -20.28 11.22
C ILE A 558 -13.81 -21.22 12.35
N ASP A 559 -14.26 -22.47 12.30
CA ASP A 559 -14.05 -23.47 13.36
C ASP A 559 -12.58 -23.87 13.50
N SER A 560 -11.84 -23.88 12.39
CA SER A 560 -10.39 -24.11 12.38
C SER A 560 -9.58 -22.89 12.83
N GLY A 561 -10.21 -21.73 13.03
CA GLY A 561 -9.55 -20.47 13.37
C GLY A 561 -8.84 -19.79 12.19
N GLU A 562 -8.98 -20.33 10.97
CA GLU A 562 -8.38 -19.77 9.76
C GLU A 562 -9.09 -18.50 9.26
N TRP A 563 -10.32 -18.22 9.74
CA TRP A 563 -11.04 -16.96 9.53
C TRP A 563 -11.26 -16.19 10.86
N PRO A 564 -10.37 -15.25 11.23
CA PRO A 564 -10.43 -14.57 12.53
C PRO A 564 -11.59 -13.57 12.66
N LEU A 565 -12.06 -13.35 13.89
CA LEU A 565 -13.15 -12.44 14.22
C LEU A 565 -12.68 -10.97 14.30
N GLY A 566 -13.46 -10.07 13.69
CA GLY A 566 -13.31 -8.61 13.74
C GLY A 566 -12.79 -8.01 12.42
N ASP A 567 -13.41 -6.91 11.99
CA ASP A 567 -12.91 -6.08 10.89
C ASP A 567 -13.10 -4.57 11.10
N ALA A 568 -12.71 -3.77 10.11
CA ALA A 568 -12.67 -2.31 10.18
C ALA A 568 -14.05 -1.63 10.35
N GLN A 569 -15.15 -2.29 9.97
CA GLN A 569 -16.49 -1.72 10.10
C GLN A 569 -17.29 -2.34 11.24
N VAL A 570 -17.09 -3.64 11.52
CA VAL A 570 -17.87 -4.38 12.52
C VAL A 570 -16.95 -5.26 13.38
N ARG A 571 -16.85 -4.94 14.67
CA ARG A 571 -16.01 -5.67 15.65
C ARG A 571 -16.45 -7.12 15.86
N ARG A 572 -17.75 -7.42 15.69
CA ARG A 572 -18.35 -8.75 15.87
C ARG A 572 -18.64 -9.46 14.54
N ARG A 573 -17.79 -9.25 13.52
CA ARG A 573 -17.93 -9.84 12.20
C ARG A 573 -16.61 -10.46 11.77
N HIS A 574 -16.63 -11.69 11.27
CA HIS A 574 -15.50 -12.21 10.50
C HIS A 574 -15.60 -11.57 9.11
N GLY A 575 -14.62 -10.75 8.75
CA GLY A 575 -14.58 -10.02 7.49
C GLY A 575 -13.40 -10.45 6.63
N TRP A 576 -13.64 -10.81 5.37
CA TRP A 576 -12.57 -11.21 4.45
C TRP A 576 -12.72 -10.53 3.09
N HIS A 577 -11.77 -9.65 2.78
CA HIS A 577 -11.66 -8.99 1.49
C HIS A 577 -11.03 -9.91 0.44
N ASN A 578 -11.69 -10.08 -0.71
CA ASN A 578 -11.26 -10.94 -1.81
C ASN A 578 -10.97 -12.39 -1.39
N GLU A 579 -11.82 -12.96 -0.53
CA GLU A 579 -11.78 -14.39 -0.19
C GLU A 579 -11.85 -15.25 -1.47
N ARG A 580 -10.99 -16.27 -1.56
CA ARG A 580 -10.69 -16.96 -2.82
C ARG A 580 -11.88 -17.74 -3.37
N LEU A 581 -12.66 -18.41 -2.53
CA LEU A 581 -13.89 -19.08 -2.97
C LEU A 581 -14.98 -18.06 -3.33
N ALA A 582 -15.11 -16.98 -2.57
CA ALA A 582 -16.05 -15.90 -2.87
C ALA A 582 -15.75 -15.26 -4.24
N ARG A 583 -14.47 -15.14 -4.63
CA ARG A 583 -14.09 -14.69 -5.99
C ARG A 583 -14.56 -15.63 -7.10
N PHE A 584 -14.52 -16.94 -6.89
CA PHE A 584 -15.08 -17.90 -7.85
C PHE A 584 -16.58 -17.64 -8.07
N VAL A 585 -17.34 -17.43 -7.00
CA VAL A 585 -18.78 -17.12 -7.08
C VAL A 585 -19.00 -15.75 -7.72
N HIS A 586 -18.25 -14.73 -7.30
CA HIS A 586 -18.33 -13.36 -7.80
C HIS A 586 -18.18 -13.31 -9.34
N HIS A 587 -17.11 -13.91 -9.87
CA HIS A 587 -16.86 -13.94 -11.30
C HIS A 587 -17.84 -14.85 -12.05
N GLY A 588 -18.37 -15.88 -11.39
CA GLY A 588 -19.39 -16.78 -11.96
C GLY A 588 -20.76 -16.12 -12.15
N LEU A 589 -21.05 -15.04 -11.42
CA LEU A 589 -22.34 -14.34 -11.46
C LEU A 589 -22.35 -13.08 -12.35
N ILE A 590 -21.22 -12.71 -12.95
CA ILE A 590 -21.09 -11.43 -13.67
C ILE A 590 -22.11 -11.27 -14.81
N ASP A 591 -22.31 -12.33 -15.59
CA ASP A 591 -23.23 -12.31 -16.74
C ASP A 591 -24.69 -12.11 -16.27
N PHE A 592 -25.07 -12.77 -15.16
CA PHE A 592 -26.40 -12.64 -14.59
C PHE A 592 -26.66 -11.24 -14.02
N VAL A 593 -25.70 -10.69 -13.27
CA VAL A 593 -25.83 -9.33 -12.73
C VAL A 593 -25.84 -8.28 -13.84
N SER A 594 -25.09 -8.49 -14.92
CA SER A 594 -25.13 -7.63 -16.11
C SER A 594 -26.51 -7.64 -16.78
N LYS A 595 -27.16 -8.80 -16.89
CA LYS A 595 -28.54 -8.91 -17.39
C LYS A 595 -29.54 -8.14 -16.53
N LEU A 596 -29.42 -8.23 -15.20
CA LEU A 596 -30.25 -7.49 -14.24
C LEU A 596 -30.03 -5.97 -14.33
N ALA A 597 -28.78 -5.55 -14.53
CA ALA A 597 -28.44 -4.14 -14.65
C ALA A 597 -28.87 -3.54 -15.99
N GLY A 598 -28.96 -4.36 -17.05
CA GLY A 598 -29.23 -3.91 -18.42
C GLY A 598 -27.99 -3.30 -19.10
N LEU A 599 -26.79 -3.52 -18.57
CA LEU A 599 -25.52 -3.10 -19.14
C LEU A 599 -24.41 -4.11 -18.81
N GLU A 600 -23.31 -4.04 -19.57
CA GLU A 600 -22.14 -4.85 -19.27
C GLU A 600 -21.46 -4.35 -17.99
N LEU A 601 -21.28 -5.25 -17.03
CA LEU A 601 -20.56 -4.97 -15.79
C LEU A 601 -19.23 -5.72 -15.76
N LYS A 602 -18.33 -5.27 -14.89
CA LYS A 602 -17.13 -6.00 -14.49
C LYS A 602 -17.04 -6.12 -12.96
N PRO A 603 -16.56 -7.26 -12.43
CA PRO A 603 -16.39 -7.46 -10.99
C PRO A 603 -15.23 -6.62 -10.47
N THR A 604 -15.39 -5.97 -9.32
CA THR A 604 -14.32 -5.20 -8.63
C THR A 604 -13.64 -6.05 -7.57
N TYR A 605 -14.21 -6.10 -6.37
CA TYR A 605 -13.79 -6.95 -5.27
C TYR A 605 -15.00 -7.64 -4.64
N CYS A 606 -14.76 -8.67 -3.85
CA CYS A 606 -15.79 -9.28 -3.00
C CYS A 606 -15.42 -9.14 -1.54
N TYR A 607 -16.43 -9.12 -0.67
CA TYR A 607 -16.25 -9.10 0.77
C TYR A 607 -17.12 -10.17 1.41
N THR A 608 -16.51 -11.11 2.13
CA THR A 608 -17.23 -12.15 2.86
C THR A 608 -17.43 -11.67 4.29
N SER A 609 -18.66 -11.76 4.80
CA SER A 609 -19.06 -11.29 6.13
C SER A 609 -19.78 -12.40 6.90
N ALA A 610 -19.19 -12.91 7.99
CA ALA A 610 -19.92 -13.72 8.97
C ALA A 610 -20.20 -12.89 10.23
N TYR A 611 -21.44 -12.43 10.38
CA TYR A 611 -21.90 -11.67 11.53
C TYR A 611 -22.16 -12.60 12.72
N ARG A 612 -21.71 -12.17 13.91
CA ARG A 612 -22.03 -12.82 15.18
C ARG A 612 -23.09 -12.04 15.95
N GLY A 613 -23.65 -12.71 16.94
CA GLY A 613 -24.62 -12.17 17.88
C GLY A 613 -24.44 -10.72 18.30
N GLY A 614 -25.49 -9.91 18.15
CA GLY A 614 -25.49 -8.49 18.49
C GLY A 614 -24.71 -7.58 17.54
N ALA A 615 -24.26 -8.09 16.39
CA ALA A 615 -23.66 -7.25 15.36
C ALA A 615 -24.69 -6.30 14.74
N GLY A 616 -24.27 -5.08 14.43
CA GLY A 616 -25.03 -4.11 13.66
C GLY A 616 -24.14 -3.45 12.61
N LEU A 617 -24.75 -2.85 11.61
CA LEU A 617 -24.06 -2.12 10.54
C LEU A 617 -24.71 -0.75 10.41
N SER A 618 -23.98 0.32 10.73
CA SER A 618 -24.51 1.68 10.61
C SER A 618 -24.81 2.05 9.15
N ALA A 619 -25.72 3.02 8.96
CA ALA A 619 -26.04 3.53 7.63
C ALA A 619 -24.84 4.13 6.93
N HIS A 620 -24.62 3.71 5.70
CA HIS A 620 -23.51 4.14 4.86
C HIS A 620 -23.84 3.99 3.38
N PHE A 621 -23.06 4.66 2.54
CA PHE A 621 -22.96 4.41 1.11
C PHE A 621 -21.73 3.57 0.84
N ASP A 622 -21.76 2.79 -0.24
CA ASP A 622 -20.60 2.06 -0.69
C ASP A 622 -19.57 2.97 -1.39
N ARG A 623 -18.38 2.40 -1.63
CA ARG A 623 -17.27 3.06 -2.33
C ARG A 623 -17.56 3.11 -3.84
N GLU A 624 -16.87 3.98 -4.56
CA GLU A 624 -17.03 4.13 -6.02
C GLU A 624 -16.79 2.83 -6.82
N GLN A 625 -16.05 1.87 -6.27
CA GLN A 625 -15.88 0.51 -6.82
C GLN A 625 -17.11 -0.40 -6.68
N CYS A 626 -18.19 0.07 -6.06
CA CYS A 626 -19.35 -0.70 -5.66
C CYS A 626 -20.63 -0.06 -6.21
N ASP A 627 -20.63 0.32 -7.49
CA ASP A 627 -21.79 0.93 -8.13
C ASP A 627 -23.00 -0.01 -8.06
N TYR A 628 -22.76 -1.31 -8.25
CA TYR A 628 -23.71 -2.39 -8.01
C TYR A 628 -23.14 -3.32 -6.94
N THR A 629 -23.90 -3.53 -5.86
CA THR A 629 -23.56 -4.48 -4.79
C THR A 629 -24.61 -5.58 -4.74
N LEU A 630 -24.18 -6.82 -4.87
CA LEU A 630 -24.99 -8.01 -4.63
C LEU A 630 -24.63 -8.59 -3.27
N SER A 631 -25.57 -8.53 -2.31
CA SER A 631 -25.46 -9.22 -1.03
C SER A 631 -26.20 -10.55 -1.11
N LEU A 632 -25.47 -11.65 -1.02
CA LEU A 632 -25.97 -13.03 -1.06
C LEU A 632 -25.87 -13.68 0.32
N MET A 633 -26.99 -14.13 0.88
CA MET A 633 -26.99 -14.89 2.13
C MET A 633 -26.70 -16.36 1.84
N ILE A 634 -25.67 -16.92 2.48
CA ILE A 634 -25.28 -18.33 2.29
C ILE A 634 -25.51 -19.19 3.52
N ASP A 635 -25.64 -18.58 4.70
CA ASP A 635 -25.84 -19.30 5.95
C ASP A 635 -26.50 -18.37 6.99
N GLU A 636 -27.34 -18.95 7.83
CA GLU A 636 -28.02 -18.28 8.94
C GLU A 636 -28.23 -19.29 10.07
N ASP A 637 -27.93 -18.87 11.30
CA ASP A 637 -28.24 -19.60 12.52
C ASP A 637 -28.91 -18.60 13.47
N ALA A 638 -30.21 -18.75 13.71
CA ALA A 638 -31.02 -17.80 14.45
C ALA A 638 -31.97 -18.54 15.39
N PRO A 639 -32.26 -18.01 16.59
CA PRO A 639 -33.26 -18.61 17.48
C PRO A 639 -34.64 -18.66 16.81
N GLU A 640 -35.39 -19.76 17.04
CA GLU A 640 -36.71 -20.00 16.42
C GLU A 640 -37.70 -18.85 16.60
N ASP A 641 -37.65 -18.15 17.74
CA ASP A 641 -38.55 -17.05 18.08
C ASP A 641 -37.96 -15.65 17.81
N SER A 642 -36.80 -15.56 17.15
CA SER A 642 -36.16 -14.26 16.87
C SER A 642 -36.79 -13.55 15.67
N ALA A 643 -36.93 -12.23 15.78
CA ALA A 643 -37.37 -11.42 14.64
C ALA A 643 -36.35 -11.52 13.49
N PRO A 644 -36.82 -11.55 12.21
CA PRO A 644 -35.92 -11.55 11.08
C PRO A 644 -34.94 -10.37 11.12
N TRP A 645 -33.72 -10.56 10.61
CA TRP A 645 -32.70 -9.53 10.59
C TRP A 645 -32.51 -8.95 9.18
N PRO A 646 -33.27 -7.90 8.79
CA PRO A 646 -33.26 -7.40 7.42
C PRO A 646 -32.09 -6.46 7.13
N LEU A 647 -31.80 -6.32 5.83
CA LEU A 647 -31.07 -5.18 5.30
C LEU A 647 -32.05 -4.03 5.05
N TRP A 648 -31.80 -2.87 5.65
CA TRP A 648 -32.55 -1.64 5.39
C TRP A 648 -31.90 -0.85 4.26
N LEU A 649 -32.71 -0.31 3.36
CA LEU A 649 -32.31 0.58 2.28
C LEU A 649 -33.20 1.82 2.25
N ASP A 650 -32.60 2.99 2.04
CA ASP A 650 -33.34 4.24 1.83
C ASP A 650 -33.50 4.52 0.33
N SER A 651 -34.60 4.04 -0.26
CA SER A 651 -34.84 4.09 -1.71
C SER A 651 -35.60 5.34 -2.13
N PRO A 652 -35.63 5.70 -3.44
CA PRO A 652 -36.46 6.79 -3.93
C PRO A 652 -37.96 6.67 -3.61
N SER A 653 -38.47 5.45 -3.41
CA SER A 653 -39.85 5.19 -2.99
C SER A 653 -40.02 5.15 -1.46
N GLY A 654 -38.98 5.53 -0.72
CA GLY A 654 -38.90 5.60 0.74
C GLY A 654 -38.08 4.45 1.34
N LYS A 655 -37.96 4.48 2.67
CA LYS A 655 -37.29 3.44 3.46
C LYS A 655 -37.96 2.08 3.25
N ARG A 656 -37.17 1.05 2.97
CA ARG A 656 -37.58 -0.35 2.77
C ARG A 656 -36.63 -1.29 3.51
N SER A 657 -37.12 -2.46 3.88
CA SER A 657 -36.33 -3.55 4.44
C SER A 657 -36.43 -4.78 3.52
N VAL A 658 -35.33 -5.53 3.42
CA VAL A 658 -35.26 -6.79 2.69
C VAL A 658 -34.75 -7.86 3.64
N THR A 659 -35.59 -8.85 3.90
CA THR A 659 -35.21 -10.08 4.59
C THR A 659 -34.80 -11.11 3.55
N LEU A 660 -33.63 -11.73 3.75
CA LEU A 660 -33.10 -12.76 2.86
C LEU A 660 -33.29 -14.11 3.52
N ALA A 661 -33.66 -15.13 2.74
CA ALA A 661 -33.45 -16.52 3.12
C ALA A 661 -32.09 -17.02 2.62
N VAL A 662 -31.61 -18.16 3.14
CA VAL A 662 -30.39 -18.79 2.64
C VAL A 662 -30.52 -19.12 1.15
N GLY A 663 -29.60 -18.58 0.33
CA GLY A 663 -29.61 -18.68 -1.13
C GLY A 663 -30.22 -17.46 -1.85
N ASP A 664 -30.82 -16.52 -1.12
CA ASP A 664 -31.34 -15.27 -1.67
C ASP A 664 -30.25 -14.22 -1.86
N GLY A 665 -30.40 -13.42 -2.92
CA GLY A 665 -29.61 -12.22 -3.15
C GLY A 665 -30.42 -10.93 -3.02
N VAL A 666 -29.76 -9.83 -2.75
CA VAL A 666 -30.27 -8.48 -3.04
C VAL A 666 -29.21 -7.71 -3.81
N LEU A 667 -29.59 -7.23 -5.00
CA LEU A 667 -28.76 -6.36 -5.82
C LEU A 667 -29.22 -4.93 -5.62
N PHE A 668 -28.29 -4.01 -5.34
CA PHE A 668 -28.62 -2.61 -5.12
C PHE A 668 -27.51 -1.67 -5.60
N ARG A 669 -27.87 -0.41 -5.84
CA ARG A 669 -26.91 0.65 -6.21
C ARG A 669 -26.21 1.17 -4.96
N GLY A 670 -25.11 0.52 -4.58
CA GLY A 670 -24.40 0.77 -3.31
C GLY A 670 -23.91 2.21 -3.14
N CYS A 671 -23.50 2.85 -4.24
CA CYS A 671 -23.07 4.25 -4.25
C CYS A 671 -24.23 5.25 -4.12
N GLU A 672 -25.46 4.83 -4.41
CA GLU A 672 -26.65 5.70 -4.47
C GLU A 672 -27.59 5.50 -3.28
N LEU A 673 -27.57 4.31 -2.66
CA LEU A 673 -28.50 3.92 -1.61
C LEU A 673 -27.80 3.79 -0.25
N PRO A 674 -28.14 4.66 0.73
CA PRO A 674 -27.80 4.41 2.11
C PRO A 674 -28.42 3.08 2.57
N HIS A 675 -27.62 2.21 3.15
CA HIS A 675 -28.08 0.92 3.64
C HIS A 675 -27.43 0.53 4.96
N TRP A 676 -28.15 -0.26 5.77
CA TRP A 676 -27.75 -0.59 7.13
C TRP A 676 -28.42 -1.85 7.66
N ARG A 677 -27.92 -2.35 8.78
CA ARG A 677 -28.57 -3.40 9.58
C ARG A 677 -28.63 -2.93 11.02
N GLU A 678 -29.77 -3.08 11.65
CA GLU A 678 -29.91 -2.84 13.09
C GLU A 678 -29.12 -3.91 13.87
N ALA A 679 -29.05 -3.82 15.20
CA ALA A 679 -28.37 -4.85 15.98
C ALA A 679 -29.13 -6.18 15.88
N ALA A 680 -28.44 -7.25 15.49
CA ALA A 680 -28.96 -8.60 15.48
C ALA A 680 -29.31 -9.09 16.90
N HIS A 681 -30.12 -10.14 17.00
CA HIS A 681 -30.28 -10.86 18.26
C HIS A 681 -28.90 -11.36 18.77
N PRO A 682 -28.65 -11.41 20.09
CA PRO A 682 -27.36 -11.87 20.65
C PRO A 682 -26.92 -13.28 20.26
N ASP A 683 -27.84 -14.12 19.80
CA ASP A 683 -27.59 -15.50 19.37
C ASP A 683 -27.83 -15.71 17.87
N HIS A 684 -28.01 -14.62 17.11
CA HIS A 684 -28.19 -14.70 15.66
C HIS A 684 -26.84 -14.56 14.95
N GLU A 685 -26.54 -15.51 14.09
CA GLU A 685 -25.38 -15.54 13.21
C GLU A 685 -25.82 -15.61 11.75
N GLN A 686 -25.11 -14.90 10.88
CA GLN A 686 -25.43 -14.87 9.46
C GLN A 686 -24.17 -14.70 8.64
N ILE A 687 -24.04 -15.46 7.54
CA ILE A 687 -22.94 -15.32 6.58
C ILE A 687 -23.46 -14.79 5.25
N ASN A 688 -22.93 -13.64 4.85
CA ASN A 688 -23.20 -12.98 3.58
C ASN A 688 -21.93 -12.87 2.72
N LEU A 689 -22.09 -13.13 1.43
CA LEU A 689 -21.10 -12.78 0.41
C LEU A 689 -21.54 -11.48 -0.26
N LEU A 690 -20.69 -10.46 -0.22
CA LEU A 690 -20.90 -9.19 -0.91
C LEU A 690 -20.05 -9.18 -2.18
N PHE A 691 -20.69 -9.00 -3.32
CA PHE A 691 -20.05 -8.92 -4.63
C PHE A 691 -20.25 -7.53 -5.20
N HIS A 692 -19.17 -6.86 -5.58
CA HIS A 692 -19.20 -5.49 -6.04
C HIS A 692 -18.85 -5.42 -7.53
N PHE A 693 -19.64 -4.66 -8.26
CA PHE A 693 -19.52 -4.51 -9.70
C PHE A 693 -19.60 -3.04 -10.09
N VAL A 694 -19.02 -2.74 -11.24
CA VAL A 694 -19.09 -1.44 -11.90
C VAL A 694 -19.37 -1.64 -13.38
N PRO A 695 -19.90 -0.62 -14.09
CA PRO A 695 -19.97 -0.63 -15.55
C PRO A 695 -18.64 -1.04 -16.19
N ALA A 696 -18.68 -1.80 -17.29
CA ALA A 696 -17.48 -2.28 -17.96
C ALA A 696 -16.54 -1.12 -18.38
N ASP A 697 -17.11 0.01 -18.78
CA ASP A 697 -16.42 1.24 -19.16
C ASP A 697 -16.00 2.13 -17.98
N TRP A 698 -16.37 1.76 -16.74
CA TRP A 698 -16.02 2.51 -15.54
C TRP A 698 -14.50 2.65 -15.40
N ALA A 699 -14.03 3.90 -15.35
CA ALA A 699 -12.61 4.26 -15.44
C ALA A 699 -11.93 4.51 -14.08
N GLY A 700 -12.59 4.17 -12.97
CA GLY A 700 -12.01 4.28 -11.64
C GLY A 700 -11.02 3.16 -11.31
N VAL A 701 -10.50 3.15 -10.08
CA VAL A 701 -9.46 2.20 -9.64
C VAL A 701 -10.11 0.97 -9.00
N MET A 702 -9.92 -0.20 -9.60
CA MET A 702 -10.33 -1.51 -9.05
C MET A 702 -9.44 -1.88 -7.86
N ASP A 703 -10.02 -2.49 -6.81
CA ASP A 703 -9.33 -2.93 -5.58
C ASP A 703 -8.60 -4.27 -5.73
#